data_AF-A0A2T1BYU7-F1
#
_entry.id   AF-A0A2T1BYU7-F1
#
_cell.length_a   1.000
_cell.length_b   1.000
_cell.length_c   1.000
_cell.angle_alpha   90.00
_cell.angle_beta   90.00
_cell.angle_gamma   90.00
#
_symmetry.space_group_name_H-M   'P 1'
#
loop_
_entity.id
_entity.type
_entity.pdbx_description
1 polymer ?
#
loop_
_entity_poly.entity_id
_entity_poly.type
_entity_poly.pdbx_seq_one_letter_code
_entity_poly.pdbx_strand_id
1 'polypeptide(L)'
;MNLLHNYYQNLDWIGRVLGLQEEAFQQIAASSDGLISALIIVVIAGLSIAIAQSIILFINRVTPLRFIFSLLINTVLFAFGYLFLVLTTWVICWLPGFADVPLLTLVEEVGFSYSPLIFGCFGALPYLGVPILSLLSVWHLLAMVVAIATVANVSEGIAFWYVALGWVVLQILQQTIGQPIANLGRGLANWVAGVQLISEKVALVHQVSSSFTQPPSPLTTSAARSPGQSSPKASANVKEQVIFALGLVGMAFLAFLVALLLQPLRDAVFSHYEHIPRAIRYGIDLVWIGVVAIAFAGLLAPLETLGWWAGWYNDEVDTTINTGTLAEPDRNPSGISRYLIYLDGIGQSGSQYLPDVEEFLDALTVALPDDVALIRGLMSYSVLNNPLDEDRPLAFLWQFADKLRFANPANVLGAIVNIRNVLIVSVSADQRYGPLYNRGIAQILFNSLVNNGYTPRSGIPITLIGYSGGGQMAAAAAPFLKRAIDAPLDVISLGGVISGNCDVLKLEHLYHLFGEKDSVEQIGPIVFPGRWQLFCLSYWNRAKKLGRISLISLGAVGHQVPGGLMDPKAYLPDGRSYLQQTIDFILEIIEDRLSVPETLIPAKPSNYENYQQADFNRPEFYPLNQSIDLDCYRAIAPWMGRLILPQQQERRQVRGVKFEVHHTAPGYEDLVGQIVYLRWIDEASITSMVRAVRRDVYFSPNALYTSEYGGLIHPVRLNHWRQVGPLESLAGSHSRDDVIVMLAGEVIVEPEETPCLRIKAQPVQITGRYYALVRFVSATGDLYRVVHFNPDSRDFDGSEETVRVPQVIADVNGCYPSSNQNLDKSPLNEMGWYIYGAKDASGTFIVQSLAPRSLLRLQPERIILGKKAVYKYIRQETWANIAQAKGKISSVLLSHPKTSNQAAINEWQEGTKALVLHVYGGIGGKKTEPAARSPIFFGHFAYGIAQVVWEPLAAEKRFEINYHQVYTHNTDGLIAGTLHWSRFLGDRQFGWVGVRPTCDLIVKLDAFNEELEFYENAPTVLDLISVYLQAMTARYRIGDGTGGTYVGPANNCAQDSNHALFSSLQAIERALTIERFSARILQLIKLGKALKRQLQPLGAPRNDWENNEFNLGSALEDAPLTNFKNGLGSWRTLLPRLASDTVVRVFLQQDAAVWVLRTNQIGGEDPDIEPIKPMTL
;
A
#
# COMPACT_ATOMS: atom_id res chain seq x y z
N MET A 1 60.68 0.45 -20.52
CA MET A 1 60.54 1.82 -19.98
C MET A 1 59.25 2.51 -20.44
N ASN A 2 58.91 2.54 -21.74
CA ASN A 2 57.70 3.23 -22.24
C ASN A 2 56.36 2.74 -21.65
N LEU A 3 56.18 1.43 -21.43
CA LEU A 3 54.95 0.90 -20.80
C LEU A 3 54.75 1.33 -19.34
N LEU A 4 55.84 1.49 -18.58
CA LEU A 4 55.80 1.99 -17.20
C LEU A 4 55.52 3.50 -17.18
N HIS A 5 56.09 4.25 -18.12
CA HIS A 5 55.83 5.70 -18.26
C HIS A 5 54.37 5.98 -18.60
N ASN A 6 53.82 5.27 -19.60
CA ASN A 6 52.40 5.39 -19.99
C ASN A 6 51.45 4.96 -18.86
N TYR A 7 51.86 4.00 -18.02
CA TYR A 7 51.08 3.56 -16.86
C TYR A 7 50.99 4.65 -15.78
N TYR A 8 52.11 5.25 -15.37
CA TYR A 8 52.11 6.32 -14.37
C TYR A 8 51.39 7.59 -14.88
N GLN A 9 51.52 7.89 -16.17
CA GLN A 9 50.81 9.01 -16.80
C GLN A 9 49.29 8.82 -16.81
N ASN A 10 48.82 7.61 -17.13
CA ASN A 10 47.40 7.29 -17.08
C ASN A 10 46.82 7.36 -15.65
N LEU A 11 47.59 6.94 -14.63
CA LEU A 11 47.16 7.05 -13.23
C LEU A 11 47.06 8.51 -12.75
N ASP A 12 48.00 9.36 -13.17
CA ASP A 12 47.96 10.80 -12.89
C ASP A 12 46.74 11.45 -13.55
N TRP A 13 46.47 11.15 -14.83
CA TRP A 13 45.26 11.62 -15.51
C TRP A 13 43.97 11.16 -14.84
N ILE A 14 43.88 9.89 -14.43
CA ILE A 14 42.73 9.39 -13.66
C ILE A 14 42.57 10.20 -12.37
N GLY A 15 43.65 10.45 -11.62
CA GLY A 15 43.63 11.24 -10.38
C GLY A 15 43.13 12.68 -10.61
N ARG A 16 43.60 13.35 -11.66
CA ARG A 16 43.18 14.72 -11.98
C ARG A 16 41.76 14.80 -12.53
N VAL A 17 41.30 13.80 -13.28
CA VAL A 17 39.90 13.66 -13.71
C VAL A 17 38.97 13.44 -12.51
N LEU A 18 39.38 12.62 -11.53
CA LEU A 18 38.64 12.47 -10.28
C LEU A 18 38.54 13.80 -9.50
N GLY A 19 39.59 14.62 -9.58
CA GLY A 19 39.62 15.99 -9.06
C GLY A 19 38.85 17.03 -9.91
N LEU A 20 38.21 16.62 -11.01
CA LEU A 20 37.48 17.48 -11.95
C LEU A 20 38.33 18.65 -12.49
N GLN A 21 39.64 18.45 -12.68
CA GLN A 21 40.56 19.48 -13.17
C GLN A 21 40.46 19.64 -14.69
N GLU A 22 40.14 20.85 -15.16
CA GLU A 22 40.04 21.18 -16.59
C GLU A 22 41.36 20.96 -17.34
N GLU A 23 42.51 21.22 -16.68
CA GLU A 23 43.83 21.06 -17.30
C GLU A 23 44.13 19.61 -17.67
N ALA A 24 43.51 18.64 -16.99
CA ALA A 24 43.67 17.22 -17.30
C ALA A 24 43.06 16.88 -18.67
N PHE A 25 41.83 17.33 -18.91
CA PHE A 25 41.10 17.14 -20.17
C PHE A 25 41.80 17.87 -21.33
N GLN A 26 42.38 19.06 -21.10
CA GLN A 26 43.20 19.73 -22.11
C GLN A 26 44.49 18.96 -22.47
N GLN A 27 45.15 18.35 -21.48
CA GLN A 27 46.37 17.56 -21.69
C GLN A 27 46.10 16.21 -22.36
N ILE A 28 44.94 15.61 -22.11
CA ILE A 28 44.50 14.36 -22.73
C ILE A 28 44.25 14.57 -24.23
N ALA A 29 43.49 15.61 -24.60
CA ALA A 29 43.21 15.97 -25.99
C ALA A 29 44.47 16.29 -26.83
N ALA A 30 45.58 16.65 -26.17
CA ALA A 30 46.87 16.95 -26.82
C ALA A 30 47.81 15.73 -26.92
N SER A 31 47.44 14.58 -26.34
CA SER A 31 48.27 13.38 -26.27
C SER A 31 48.14 12.49 -27.52
N SER A 32 49.26 11.93 -28.01
CA SER A 32 49.24 10.95 -29.11
C SER A 32 48.66 9.59 -28.71
N ASP A 33 48.60 9.29 -27.41
CA ASP A 33 48.14 8.01 -26.85
C ASP A 33 46.72 8.11 -26.22
N GLY A 34 46.06 9.28 -26.33
CA GLY A 34 44.77 9.59 -25.67
C GLY A 34 43.66 8.60 -26.01
N LEU A 35 43.49 8.28 -27.29
CA LEU A 35 42.47 7.33 -27.77
C LEU A 35 42.58 5.93 -27.16
N ILE A 36 43.79 5.37 -27.11
CA ILE A 36 44.01 4.01 -26.59
C ILE A 36 43.73 3.99 -25.09
N SER A 37 44.20 5.00 -24.35
CA SER A 37 43.95 5.12 -22.91
C SER A 37 42.46 5.29 -22.59
N ALA A 38 41.73 6.12 -23.36
CA ALA A 38 40.29 6.31 -23.20
C ALA A 38 39.50 5.00 -23.40
N LEU A 39 39.82 4.22 -24.44
CA LEU A 39 39.19 2.93 -24.69
C LEU A 39 39.50 1.91 -23.59
N ILE A 40 40.74 1.88 -23.09
CA ILE A 40 41.12 1.02 -21.96
C ILE A 40 40.34 1.39 -20.70
N ILE A 41 40.20 2.68 -20.38
CA ILE A 41 39.41 3.17 -19.23
C ILE A 41 37.96 2.71 -19.34
N VAL A 42 37.33 2.87 -20.50
CA VAL A 42 35.94 2.44 -20.73
C VAL A 42 35.78 0.92 -20.58
N VAL A 43 36.73 0.13 -21.08
CA VAL A 43 36.70 -1.33 -20.94
C VAL A 43 36.86 -1.75 -19.48
N ILE A 44 37.81 -1.14 -18.75
CA ILE A 44 38.00 -1.41 -17.32
C ILE A 44 36.76 -1.00 -16.53
N ALA A 45 36.18 0.17 -16.80
CA ALA A 45 34.93 0.61 -16.19
C ALA A 45 33.78 -0.35 -16.49
N GLY A 46 33.64 -0.82 -17.74
CA GLY A 46 32.64 -1.80 -18.13
C GLY A 46 32.78 -3.13 -17.40
N LEU A 47 34.00 -3.63 -17.26
CA LEU A 47 34.28 -4.84 -16.48
C LEU A 47 33.98 -4.64 -14.99
N SER A 48 34.35 -3.47 -14.46
CA SER A 48 34.12 -3.09 -13.07
C SER A 48 32.61 -3.06 -12.74
N ILE A 49 31.80 -2.47 -13.61
CA ILE A 49 30.34 -2.46 -13.49
C ILE A 49 29.74 -3.86 -13.70
N ALA A 50 30.26 -4.64 -14.64
CA ALA A 50 29.83 -6.02 -14.85
C ALA A 50 30.06 -6.89 -13.59
N ILE A 51 31.19 -6.70 -12.89
CA ILE A 51 31.48 -7.35 -11.60
C ILE A 51 30.47 -6.90 -10.54
N ALA A 52 30.15 -5.61 -10.45
CA ALA A 52 29.16 -5.07 -9.52
C ALA A 52 27.76 -5.69 -9.70
N GLN A 53 27.40 -6.01 -10.94
CA GLN A 53 26.12 -6.59 -11.33
C GLN A 53 26.14 -8.13 -11.43
N SER A 54 27.27 -8.76 -11.12
CA SER A 54 27.48 -10.21 -11.28
C SER A 54 26.50 -11.08 -10.49
N ILE A 55 25.86 -10.53 -9.44
CA ILE A 55 24.79 -11.19 -8.70
C ILE A 55 23.68 -11.76 -9.59
N ILE A 56 23.35 -11.09 -10.70
CA ILE A 56 22.33 -11.55 -11.65
C ILE A 56 22.73 -12.92 -12.22
N LEU A 57 24.01 -13.14 -12.51
CA LEU A 57 24.52 -14.40 -13.03
C LEU A 57 24.43 -15.52 -11.98
N PHE A 58 24.72 -15.20 -10.72
CA PHE A 58 24.55 -16.14 -9.62
C PHE A 58 23.09 -16.53 -9.40
N ILE A 59 22.16 -15.57 -9.39
CA ILE A 59 20.74 -15.84 -9.19
C ILE A 59 20.21 -16.78 -10.28
N ASN A 60 20.66 -16.59 -11.52
CA ASN A 60 20.31 -17.44 -12.66
C ASN A 60 21.12 -18.76 -12.73
N ARG A 61 21.90 -19.10 -11.69
CA ARG A 61 22.69 -20.34 -11.57
C ARG A 61 23.62 -20.59 -12.75
N VAL A 62 24.27 -19.52 -13.25
CA VAL A 62 25.24 -19.62 -14.35
C VAL A 62 26.48 -20.39 -13.89
N THR A 63 26.98 -21.32 -14.71
CA THR A 63 28.17 -22.12 -14.37
C THR A 63 29.46 -21.27 -14.36
N PRO A 64 30.51 -21.64 -13.59
CA PRO A 64 31.70 -20.81 -13.42
C PRO A 64 32.40 -20.40 -14.73
N LEU A 65 32.49 -21.31 -15.71
CA LEU A 65 33.10 -21.00 -17.01
C LEU A 65 32.26 -19.98 -17.79
N ARG A 66 30.94 -20.15 -17.82
CA ARG A 66 30.01 -19.22 -18.49
C ARG A 66 29.91 -17.89 -17.77
N PHE A 67 30.15 -17.86 -16.46
CA PHE A 67 30.20 -16.64 -15.67
C PHE A 67 31.30 -15.69 -16.15
N ILE A 68 32.52 -16.20 -16.37
CA ILE A 68 33.63 -15.39 -16.89
C ILE A 68 33.30 -14.84 -18.29
N PHE A 69 32.79 -15.68 -19.20
CA PHE A 69 32.39 -15.22 -20.52
C PHE A 69 31.24 -14.20 -20.47
N SER A 70 30.31 -14.35 -19.51
CA SER A 70 29.21 -13.41 -19.29
C SER A 70 29.70 -12.04 -18.81
N LEU A 71 30.73 -12.00 -17.96
CA LEU A 71 31.38 -10.73 -17.58
C LEU A 71 32.05 -10.06 -18.78
N LEU A 72 32.76 -10.83 -19.61
CA LEU A 72 33.43 -10.31 -20.80
C LEU A 72 32.44 -9.76 -21.83
N ILE A 73 31.35 -10.48 -22.13
CA ILE A 73 30.35 -10.00 -23.08
C ILE A 73 29.63 -8.75 -22.56
N ASN A 74 29.32 -8.69 -21.25
CA ASN A 74 28.73 -7.49 -20.65
C ASN A 74 29.68 -6.29 -20.72
N THR A 75 30.99 -6.51 -20.54
CA THR A 75 32.02 -5.46 -20.73
C THR A 75 32.02 -4.93 -22.16
N VAL A 76 31.92 -5.81 -23.15
CA VAL A 76 31.86 -5.44 -24.56
C VAL A 76 30.57 -4.66 -24.87
N LEU A 77 29.42 -5.13 -24.37
CA LEU A 77 28.13 -4.44 -24.54
C LEU A 77 28.15 -3.05 -23.90
N PHE A 78 28.82 -2.89 -22.75
CA PHE A 78 29.01 -1.61 -22.09
C PHE A 78 29.83 -0.64 -22.97
N ALA A 79 30.93 -1.10 -23.56
CA ALA A 79 31.75 -0.30 -24.47
C ALA A 79 30.98 0.14 -25.73
N PHE A 80 30.07 -0.70 -26.26
CA PHE A 80 29.17 -0.29 -27.33
C PHE A 80 28.18 0.79 -26.89
N GLY A 81 27.64 0.71 -25.68
CA GLY A 81 26.78 1.75 -25.11
C GLY A 81 27.49 3.10 -24.99
N TYR A 82 28.77 3.07 -24.57
CA TYR A 82 29.65 4.24 -24.56
C TYR A 82 29.80 4.86 -25.95
N LEU A 83 30.19 4.08 -26.96
CA LEU A 83 30.36 4.58 -28.33
C LEU A 83 29.07 5.18 -28.87
N PHE A 84 27.92 4.59 -28.54
CA PHE A 84 26.63 5.10 -28.95
C PHE A 84 26.30 6.44 -28.28
N LEU A 85 26.60 6.59 -26.99
CA LEU A 85 26.45 7.87 -26.29
C LEU A 85 27.32 8.96 -26.93
N VAL A 86 28.60 8.67 -27.20
CA VAL A 86 29.52 9.62 -27.86
C VAL A 86 29.01 10.03 -29.24
N LEU A 87 28.54 9.08 -30.05
CA LEU A 87 27.96 9.36 -31.36
C LEU A 87 26.71 10.25 -31.25
N THR A 88 25.83 9.99 -30.29
CA THR A 88 24.63 10.82 -30.09
C THR A 88 24.97 12.23 -29.63
N THR A 89 25.96 12.38 -28.75
CA THR A 89 26.44 13.69 -28.31
C THR A 89 27.11 14.45 -29.45
N TRP A 90 27.89 13.78 -30.29
CA TRP A 90 28.51 14.38 -31.48
C TRP A 90 27.46 14.87 -32.50
N VAL A 91 26.38 14.12 -32.73
CA VAL A 91 25.27 14.55 -33.60
C VAL A 91 24.60 15.82 -33.07
N ILE A 92 24.58 16.05 -31.75
CA ILE A 92 24.04 17.27 -31.16
C ILE A 92 24.95 18.47 -31.40
N CYS A 93 26.27 18.27 -31.46
CA CYS A 93 27.22 19.32 -31.83
C CYS A 93 26.98 19.87 -33.25
N TRP A 94 26.21 19.18 -34.10
CA TRP A 94 25.80 19.67 -35.42
C TRP A 94 24.58 20.59 -35.41
N LEU A 95 23.90 20.74 -34.27
CA LEU A 95 22.72 21.59 -34.17
C LEU A 95 23.08 23.08 -34.13
N PRO A 96 22.26 23.97 -34.71
CA PRO A 96 22.51 25.41 -34.66
C PRO A 96 22.60 25.93 -33.21
N GLY A 97 23.69 26.62 -32.88
CA GLY A 97 23.95 27.14 -31.54
C GLY A 97 24.81 26.23 -30.65
N PHE A 98 25.25 25.07 -31.16
CA PHE A 98 26.19 24.18 -30.49
C PHE A 98 27.60 24.31 -31.11
N ALA A 99 28.66 24.08 -30.31
CA ALA A 99 30.05 24.15 -30.76
C ALA A 99 30.42 22.89 -31.55
N ASP A 100 31.15 23.07 -32.65
CA ASP A 100 31.63 21.97 -33.48
C ASP A 100 32.85 21.32 -32.80
N VAL A 101 32.69 20.05 -32.41
CA VAL A 101 33.72 19.29 -31.71
C VAL A 101 34.05 18.03 -32.52
N PRO A 102 35.35 17.75 -32.79
CA PRO A 102 35.75 16.53 -33.48
C PRO A 102 35.31 15.27 -32.73
N LEU A 103 34.79 14.28 -33.47
CA LEU A 103 34.34 13.00 -32.91
C LEU A 103 35.45 12.30 -32.11
N LEU A 104 36.69 12.34 -32.59
CA LEU A 104 37.82 11.68 -31.93
C LEU A 104 38.12 12.30 -30.56
N THR A 105 38.07 13.64 -30.48
CA THR A 105 38.23 14.37 -29.22
C THR A 105 37.09 14.04 -28.24
N LEU A 106 35.85 13.91 -28.72
CA LEU A 106 34.75 13.41 -27.87
C LEU A 106 34.97 11.97 -27.39
N VAL A 107 35.53 11.09 -28.23
CA VAL A 107 35.88 9.71 -27.84
C VAL A 107 37.01 9.65 -26.82
N GLU A 108 37.93 10.61 -26.82
CA GLU A 108 38.99 10.67 -25.81
C GLU A 108 38.42 11.18 -24.48
N GLU A 109 37.81 12.34 -24.53
CA GLU A 109 37.44 13.14 -23.36
C GLU A 109 36.24 12.57 -22.61
N VAL A 110 35.22 12.12 -23.36
CA VAL A 110 34.11 11.37 -22.75
C VAL A 110 34.60 10.01 -22.25
N GLY A 111 35.57 9.37 -22.91
CA GLY A 111 36.15 8.10 -22.46
C GLY A 111 36.86 8.23 -21.10
N PHE A 112 37.65 9.28 -20.90
CA PHE A 112 38.27 9.58 -19.61
C PHE A 112 37.25 9.97 -18.54
N SER A 113 36.10 10.55 -18.90
CA SER A 113 35.03 10.81 -17.92
C SER A 113 34.50 9.53 -17.23
N TYR A 114 34.77 8.33 -17.76
CA TYR A 114 34.43 7.04 -17.14
C TYR A 114 35.41 6.61 -16.03
N SER A 115 36.47 7.38 -15.75
CA SER A 115 37.43 7.10 -14.68
C SER A 115 36.79 6.80 -13.31
N PRO A 116 35.71 7.50 -12.85
CA PRO A 116 35.03 7.14 -11.60
C PRO A 116 34.44 5.73 -11.63
N LEU A 117 34.00 5.24 -12.79
CA LEU A 117 33.38 3.91 -12.92
C LEU A 117 34.40 2.76 -12.93
N ILE A 118 35.71 3.04 -12.98
CA ILE A 118 36.76 2.04 -12.71
C ILE A 118 36.59 1.45 -11.30
N PHE A 119 36.08 2.23 -10.35
CA PHE A 119 35.75 1.82 -8.98
C PHE A 119 34.39 1.09 -8.86
N GLY A 120 33.71 0.86 -9.99
CA GLY A 120 32.37 0.25 -10.05
C GLY A 120 32.28 -1.11 -9.36
N CYS A 121 33.35 -1.90 -9.32
CA CYS A 121 33.42 -3.22 -8.70
C CYS A 121 33.17 -3.17 -7.19
N PHE A 122 33.46 -2.06 -6.51
CA PHE A 122 33.06 -1.82 -5.11
C PHE A 122 31.54 -1.70 -4.95
N GLY A 123 30.83 -1.54 -6.06
CA GLY A 123 29.39 -1.76 -6.12
C GLY A 123 28.97 -3.16 -5.69
N ALA A 124 29.84 -4.18 -5.77
CA ALA A 124 29.56 -5.51 -5.24
C ALA A 124 29.67 -5.61 -3.71
N LEU A 125 30.13 -4.56 -3.01
CA LEU A 125 30.17 -4.55 -1.56
C LEU A 125 28.75 -4.68 -0.99
N PRO A 126 28.52 -5.57 -0.01
CA PRO A 126 27.26 -5.65 0.71
C PRO A 126 26.92 -4.32 1.36
N TYR A 127 25.66 -3.93 1.23
CA TYR A 127 25.03 -2.73 1.76
C TYR A 127 25.55 -1.40 1.17
N LEU A 128 26.86 -1.14 1.22
CA LEU A 128 27.48 0.10 0.74
C LEU A 128 27.56 0.19 -0.80
N GLY A 129 27.49 -0.93 -1.51
CA GLY A 129 27.70 -0.97 -2.95
C GLY A 129 26.73 -0.12 -3.77
N VAL A 130 25.44 -0.08 -3.41
CA VAL A 130 24.44 0.72 -4.14
C VAL A 130 24.67 2.24 -3.95
N PRO A 131 24.88 2.74 -2.72
CA PRO A 131 25.33 4.12 -2.50
C PRO A 131 26.61 4.46 -3.27
N ILE A 132 27.62 3.59 -3.26
CA ILE A 132 28.88 3.80 -3.98
C ILE A 132 28.61 3.92 -5.48
N LEU A 133 27.87 3.00 -6.09
CA LEU A 133 27.52 3.07 -7.52
C LEU A 133 26.76 4.35 -7.86
N SER A 134 25.88 4.80 -6.98
CA SER A 134 25.12 6.05 -7.19
C SER A 134 26.05 7.25 -7.15
N LEU A 135 26.96 7.32 -6.18
CA LEU A 135 27.98 8.35 -6.07
C LEU A 135 28.89 8.37 -7.30
N LEU A 136 29.42 7.21 -7.71
CA LEU A 136 30.28 7.08 -8.88
C LEU A 136 29.56 7.47 -10.17
N SER A 137 28.26 7.18 -10.30
CA SER A 137 27.45 7.56 -11.45
C SER A 137 27.25 9.08 -11.52
N VAL A 138 26.99 9.73 -10.37
CA VAL A 138 26.90 11.20 -10.29
C VAL A 138 28.27 11.83 -10.59
N TRP A 139 29.35 11.25 -10.06
CA TRP A 139 30.71 11.75 -10.30
C TRP A 139 31.12 11.61 -11.77
N HIS A 140 30.77 10.49 -12.41
CA HIS A 140 30.93 10.28 -13.84
C HIS A 140 30.18 11.33 -14.67
N LEU A 141 28.94 11.65 -14.29
CA LEU A 141 28.17 12.71 -14.96
C LEU A 141 28.88 14.06 -14.84
N LEU A 142 29.37 14.41 -13.65
CA LEU A 142 30.11 15.66 -13.43
C LEU A 142 31.40 15.70 -14.26
N ALA A 143 32.17 14.61 -14.27
CA ALA A 143 33.38 14.50 -15.10
C ALA A 143 33.08 14.67 -16.59
N MET A 144 31.95 14.12 -17.07
CA MET A 144 31.53 14.27 -18.46
C MET A 144 31.11 15.71 -18.80
N VAL A 145 30.47 16.42 -17.86
CA VAL A 145 30.12 17.84 -18.03
C VAL A 145 31.39 18.70 -18.13
N VAL A 146 32.38 18.47 -17.26
CA VAL A 146 33.66 19.19 -17.28
C VAL A 146 34.44 18.89 -18.56
N ALA A 147 34.47 17.62 -18.98
CA ALA A 147 35.10 17.22 -20.25
C ALA A 147 34.50 17.98 -21.44
N ILE A 148 33.17 18.03 -21.55
CA ILE A 148 32.50 18.74 -22.65
C ILE A 148 32.67 20.25 -22.53
N ALA A 149 32.58 20.83 -21.32
CA ALA A 149 32.80 22.26 -21.11
C ALA A 149 34.18 22.70 -21.61
N THR A 150 35.21 21.91 -21.31
CA THR A 150 36.60 22.14 -21.70
C THR A 150 36.78 22.07 -23.21
N VAL A 151 36.26 21.00 -23.83
CA VAL A 151 36.49 20.72 -25.25
C VAL A 151 35.63 21.59 -26.17
N ALA A 152 34.38 21.86 -25.78
CA ALA A 152 33.48 22.73 -26.53
C ALA A 152 33.71 24.22 -26.23
N ASN A 153 34.58 24.54 -25.25
CA ASN A 153 34.84 25.89 -24.76
C ASN A 153 33.55 26.66 -24.40
N VAL A 154 32.69 26.00 -23.63
CA VAL A 154 31.39 26.53 -23.16
C VAL A 154 31.31 26.49 -21.64
N SER A 155 30.45 27.31 -21.05
CA SER A 155 30.19 27.24 -19.60
C SER A 155 29.64 25.85 -19.21
N GLU A 156 29.96 25.39 -18.01
CA GLU A 156 29.48 24.11 -17.44
C GLU A 156 27.95 23.94 -17.53
N GLY A 157 27.18 25.02 -17.32
CA GLY A 157 25.72 24.98 -17.44
C GLY A 157 25.21 24.69 -18.85
N ILE A 158 25.95 25.12 -19.88
CA ILE A 158 25.67 24.79 -21.28
C ILE A 158 26.13 23.36 -21.58
N ALA A 159 27.32 22.95 -21.11
CA ALA A 159 27.83 21.59 -21.27
C ALA A 159 26.91 20.52 -20.64
N PHE A 160 26.28 20.83 -19.49
CA PHE A 160 25.25 19.98 -18.90
C PHE A 160 24.10 19.69 -19.87
N TRP A 161 23.65 20.69 -20.63
CA TRP A 161 22.59 20.49 -21.63
C TRP A 161 23.05 19.67 -22.83
N TYR A 162 24.32 19.71 -23.22
CA TYR A 162 24.86 18.82 -24.28
C TYR A 162 24.75 17.36 -23.83
N VAL A 163 25.16 17.07 -22.60
CA VAL A 163 25.05 15.72 -22.01
C VAL A 163 23.60 15.30 -21.88
N ALA A 164 22.73 16.16 -21.33
CA ALA A 164 21.33 15.84 -21.07
C ALA A 164 20.57 15.57 -22.38
N LEU A 165 20.77 16.41 -23.41
CA LEU A 165 20.16 16.19 -24.73
C LEU A 165 20.73 14.93 -25.40
N GLY A 166 22.04 14.67 -25.28
CA GLY A 166 22.70 13.46 -25.78
C GLY A 166 22.08 12.20 -25.19
N TRP A 167 21.88 12.21 -23.88
CA TRP A 167 21.21 11.13 -23.17
C TRP A 167 19.75 10.97 -23.60
N VAL A 168 18.99 12.06 -23.78
CA VAL A 168 17.60 12.00 -24.28
C VAL A 168 17.54 11.38 -25.68
N VAL A 169 18.42 11.81 -26.59
CA VAL A 169 18.51 11.24 -27.94
C VAL A 169 18.88 9.76 -27.88
N LEU A 170 19.84 9.37 -27.03
CA LEU A 170 20.19 7.98 -26.76
C LEU A 170 18.96 7.17 -26.30
N GLN A 171 18.16 7.69 -25.37
CA GLN A 171 16.93 7.01 -24.90
C GLN A 171 15.91 6.83 -26.04
N ILE A 172 15.69 7.87 -26.85
CA ILE A 172 14.77 7.82 -28.00
C ILE A 172 15.25 6.79 -29.02
N LEU A 173 16.55 6.76 -29.33
CA LEU A 173 17.13 5.80 -30.26
C LEU A 173 17.05 4.37 -29.72
N GLN A 174 17.37 4.15 -28.44
CA GLN A 174 17.24 2.83 -27.79
C GLN A 174 15.80 2.29 -27.84
N GLN A 175 14.80 3.16 -27.72
CA GLN A 175 13.38 2.77 -27.77
C GLN A 175 12.82 2.62 -29.20
N THR A 176 13.52 3.11 -30.22
CA THR A 176 13.07 3.07 -31.63
C THR A 176 13.92 2.12 -32.48
N ILE A 177 15.05 2.61 -33.01
CA ILE A 177 15.92 1.90 -33.95
C ILE A 177 16.92 0.97 -33.23
N GLY A 178 17.16 1.22 -31.94
CA GLY A 178 18.07 0.47 -31.08
C GLY A 178 17.47 -0.79 -30.44
N GLN A 179 16.15 -0.99 -30.49
CA GLN A 179 15.52 -2.19 -29.93
C GLN A 179 16.03 -3.51 -30.54
N PRO A 180 16.19 -3.64 -31.87
CA PRO A 180 16.79 -4.85 -32.47
C PRO A 180 18.21 -5.13 -31.97
N ILE A 181 19.01 -4.08 -31.77
CA ILE A 181 20.40 -4.18 -31.28
C ILE A 181 20.40 -4.58 -29.80
N ALA A 182 19.54 -3.98 -28.98
CA ALA A 182 19.37 -4.35 -27.58
C ALA A 182 18.83 -5.78 -27.42
N ASN A 183 17.94 -6.22 -28.30
CA ASN A 183 17.43 -7.60 -28.34
C ASN A 183 18.54 -8.59 -28.73
N LEU A 184 19.38 -8.23 -29.69
CA LEU A 184 20.55 -9.02 -30.08
C LEU A 184 21.57 -9.09 -28.93
N GLY A 185 21.84 -7.98 -28.24
CA GLY A 185 22.69 -7.94 -27.04
C GLY A 185 22.15 -8.84 -25.92
N ARG A 186 20.83 -8.80 -25.65
CA ARG A 186 20.18 -9.72 -24.69
C ARG A 186 20.25 -11.18 -25.14
N GLY A 187 20.06 -11.45 -26.44
CA GLY A 187 20.19 -12.79 -27.02
C GLY A 187 21.60 -13.36 -26.85
N LEU A 188 22.63 -12.56 -27.12
CA LEU A 188 24.03 -12.93 -26.90
C LEU A 188 24.31 -13.16 -25.41
N ALA A 189 23.88 -12.28 -24.52
CA ALA A 189 24.07 -12.45 -23.08
C ALA A 189 23.41 -13.74 -22.56
N ASN A 190 22.18 -14.04 -23.00
CA ASN A 190 21.48 -15.29 -22.66
C ASN A 190 22.18 -16.52 -23.23
N TRP A 191 22.69 -16.44 -24.46
CA TRP A 191 23.42 -17.55 -25.08
C TRP A 191 24.72 -17.86 -24.35
N VAL A 192 25.49 -16.83 -23.99
CA VAL A 192 26.74 -16.96 -23.23
C VAL A 192 26.50 -17.46 -21.81
N ALA A 193 25.47 -16.94 -21.12
CA ALA A 193 25.05 -17.43 -19.81
C ALA A 193 24.49 -18.86 -19.88
N GLY A 194 23.93 -19.23 -21.04
CA GLY A 194 23.30 -20.51 -21.33
C GLY A 194 22.00 -20.76 -20.55
N VAL A 195 21.39 -19.69 -20.05
CA VAL A 195 20.09 -19.61 -19.38
C VAL A 195 19.43 -18.29 -19.77
N GLN A 196 18.10 -18.20 -19.69
CA GLN A 196 17.41 -16.92 -19.86
C GLN A 196 17.64 -16.05 -18.62
N LEU A 197 18.38 -14.95 -18.77
CA LEU A 197 18.71 -14.07 -17.66
C LEU A 197 17.47 -13.26 -17.24
N ILE A 198 16.92 -13.60 -16.09
CA ILE A 198 15.91 -12.77 -15.44
C ILE A 198 16.63 -11.58 -14.80
N SER A 199 16.30 -10.37 -15.23
CA SER A 199 16.96 -9.11 -14.81
C SER A 199 16.04 -8.15 -14.05
N GLU A 200 14.73 -8.41 -14.04
CA GLU A 200 13.76 -7.59 -13.32
C GLU A 200 13.76 -7.92 -11.82
N LYS A 201 14.01 -6.92 -10.97
CA LYS A 201 14.12 -7.06 -9.51
C LYS A 201 12.93 -7.79 -8.88
N VAL A 202 11.70 -7.54 -9.35
CA VAL A 202 10.48 -8.16 -8.81
C VAL A 202 10.39 -9.63 -9.20
N ALA A 203 10.71 -9.97 -10.45
CA ALA A 203 10.75 -11.35 -10.92
C ALA A 203 11.84 -12.16 -10.19
N LEU A 204 12.99 -11.53 -9.90
CA LEU A 204 14.08 -12.12 -9.12
C LEU A 204 13.64 -12.48 -7.69
N VAL A 205 13.00 -11.55 -6.97
CA VAL A 205 12.48 -11.80 -5.61
C VAL A 205 11.39 -12.89 -5.65
N HIS A 206 10.51 -12.85 -6.64
CA HIS A 206 9.45 -13.86 -6.79
C HIS A 206 10.03 -15.27 -6.97
N GLN A 207 11.01 -15.43 -7.87
CA GLN A 207 11.69 -16.70 -8.13
C GLN A 207 12.38 -17.26 -6.88
N VAL A 208 13.08 -16.42 -6.11
CA VAL A 208 13.70 -16.83 -4.84
C VAL A 208 12.63 -17.25 -3.82
N SER A 209 11.44 -16.66 -3.89
CA SER A 209 10.36 -16.88 -2.93
C SER A 209 9.41 -18.05 -3.28
N SER A 210 9.34 -18.47 -4.54
CA SER A 210 8.42 -19.50 -5.04
C SER A 210 8.98 -20.93 -4.96
N SER A 211 10.29 -21.12 -4.81
CA SER A 211 10.88 -22.48 -4.77
C SER A 211 10.74 -23.20 -3.42
N PHE A 212 9.95 -22.68 -2.46
CA PHE A 212 9.65 -23.35 -1.18
C PHE A 212 8.53 -24.40 -1.30
N THR A 213 7.76 -24.40 -2.39
CA THR A 213 6.54 -25.22 -2.52
C THR A 213 6.76 -26.56 -3.22
N GLN A 214 7.97 -26.86 -3.70
CA GLN A 214 8.25 -28.19 -4.22
C GLN A 214 8.82 -29.06 -3.09
N PRO A 215 8.19 -30.20 -2.75
CA PRO A 215 8.86 -31.19 -1.92
C PRO A 215 10.18 -31.58 -2.60
N PRO A 216 11.24 -31.92 -1.84
CA PRO A 216 12.46 -32.43 -2.44
C PRO A 216 12.09 -33.57 -3.40
N SER A 217 12.62 -33.54 -4.62
CA SER A 217 12.51 -34.67 -5.54
C SER A 217 12.89 -35.94 -4.79
N PRO A 218 12.15 -37.05 -4.95
CA PRO A 218 12.53 -38.29 -4.29
C PRO A 218 13.96 -38.62 -4.69
N LEU A 219 14.82 -38.76 -3.68
CA LEU A 219 16.13 -39.37 -3.82
C LEU A 219 15.95 -40.61 -4.69
N THR A 220 16.46 -40.58 -5.92
CA THR A 220 16.77 -41.82 -6.62
C THR A 220 17.69 -42.57 -5.69
N THR A 221 17.18 -43.64 -5.10
CA THR A 221 17.89 -44.65 -4.34
C THR A 221 19.14 -45.07 -5.12
N SER A 222 20.24 -44.37 -4.86
CA SER A 222 21.58 -44.90 -5.01
C SER A 222 21.63 -46.09 -4.07
N ALA A 223 21.76 -47.27 -4.66
CA ALA A 223 21.70 -48.55 -3.97
C ALA A 223 22.53 -48.56 -2.70
N ALA A 224 21.93 -49.11 -1.64
CA ALA A 224 22.56 -49.40 -0.37
C ALA A 224 23.98 -49.96 -0.57
N ARG A 225 25.00 -49.18 -0.18
CA ARG A 225 26.32 -49.73 0.12
C ARG A 225 26.26 -50.35 1.50
N SER A 226 26.47 -51.66 1.56
CA SER A 226 26.53 -52.46 2.77
C SER A 226 27.58 -51.90 3.76
N PRO A 227 27.29 -51.89 5.08
CA PRO A 227 28.23 -51.45 6.09
C PRO A 227 29.27 -52.54 6.32
N GLY A 228 30.43 -52.43 5.68
CA GLY A 228 31.47 -53.44 5.80
C GLY A 228 32.62 -53.30 4.83
N GLN A 229 33.14 -52.09 4.63
CA GLN A 229 34.46 -51.88 4.02
C GLN A 229 35.10 -50.64 4.64
N SER A 230 36.07 -50.89 5.52
CA SER A 230 37.06 -49.90 5.94
C SER A 230 37.71 -49.30 4.69
N SER A 231 37.36 -48.06 4.36
CA SER A 231 38.10 -47.31 3.35
C SER A 231 39.35 -46.71 4.00
N PRO A 232 40.48 -46.70 3.28
CA PRO A 232 41.78 -46.36 3.84
C PRO A 232 41.84 -44.87 4.17
N LYS A 233 42.70 -44.47 5.12
CA LYS A 233 43.18 -43.08 5.25
C LYS A 233 43.58 -42.58 3.85
N ALA A 234 42.74 -41.73 3.26
CA ALA A 234 42.97 -41.19 1.93
C ALA A 234 44.14 -40.20 2.01
N SER A 235 45.18 -40.49 1.25
CA SER A 235 46.18 -39.50 0.83
C SER A 235 45.47 -38.30 0.20
N ALA A 236 45.78 -37.10 0.68
CA ALA A 236 45.27 -35.85 0.13
C ALA A 236 45.36 -35.86 -1.41
N ASN A 237 44.21 -35.64 -2.06
CA ASN A 237 44.06 -35.74 -3.50
C ASN A 237 44.83 -34.58 -4.16
N VAL A 238 45.81 -34.85 -5.02
CA VAL A 238 46.63 -33.83 -5.70
C VAL A 238 45.76 -32.79 -6.42
N LYS A 239 44.58 -33.19 -6.90
CA LYS A 239 43.60 -32.32 -7.54
C LYS A 239 42.98 -31.28 -6.58
N GLU A 240 42.69 -31.66 -5.33
CA GLU A 240 42.20 -30.74 -4.30
C GLU A 240 43.30 -29.76 -3.87
N GLN A 241 44.55 -30.24 -3.75
CA GLN A 241 45.70 -29.37 -3.44
C GLN A 241 45.98 -28.34 -4.55
N VAL A 242 45.83 -28.72 -5.82
CA VAL A 242 46.00 -27.80 -6.96
C VAL A 242 44.86 -26.77 -7.02
N ILE A 243 43.61 -27.19 -6.82
CA ILE A 243 42.46 -26.26 -6.76
C ILE A 243 42.62 -25.29 -5.59
N PHE A 244 43.06 -25.78 -4.44
CA PHE A 244 43.36 -24.98 -3.26
C PHE A 244 44.47 -23.95 -3.52
N ALA A 245 45.59 -24.36 -4.14
CA ALA A 245 46.69 -23.47 -4.49
C ALA A 245 46.27 -22.40 -5.50
N LEU A 246 45.49 -22.76 -6.52
CA LEU A 246 44.92 -21.80 -7.48
C LEU A 246 43.95 -20.82 -6.80
N GLY A 247 43.16 -21.27 -5.82
CA GLY A 247 42.30 -20.41 -5.02
C GLY A 247 43.08 -19.37 -4.20
N LEU A 248 44.17 -19.78 -3.54
CA LEU A 248 45.05 -18.86 -2.81
C LEU A 248 45.72 -17.83 -3.73
N VAL A 249 46.21 -18.26 -4.90
CA VAL A 249 46.78 -17.37 -5.91
C VAL A 249 45.73 -16.36 -6.41
N GLY A 250 44.50 -16.82 -6.66
CA GLY A 250 43.39 -15.97 -7.06
C GLY A 250 43.04 -14.92 -6.00
N MET A 251 43.00 -15.30 -4.72
CA MET A 251 42.77 -14.37 -3.62
C MET A 251 43.90 -13.35 -3.46
N ALA A 252 45.16 -13.77 -3.58
CA ALA A 252 46.31 -12.86 -3.54
C ALA A 252 46.29 -11.87 -4.71
N PHE A 253 45.94 -12.33 -5.90
CA PHE A 253 45.77 -11.48 -7.08
C PHE A 253 44.63 -10.46 -6.90
N LEU A 254 43.49 -10.88 -6.36
CA LEU A 254 42.36 -9.99 -6.08
C LEU A 254 42.72 -8.93 -5.02
N ALA A 255 43.41 -9.31 -3.94
CA ALA A 255 43.86 -8.37 -2.91
C ALA A 255 44.84 -7.33 -3.50
N PHE A 256 45.77 -7.77 -4.34
CA PHE A 256 46.66 -6.87 -5.08
C PHE A 256 45.89 -5.92 -6.01
N LEU A 257 44.89 -6.43 -6.74
CA LEU A 257 44.05 -5.63 -7.63
C LEU A 257 43.26 -4.56 -6.84
N VAL A 258 42.69 -4.91 -5.68
CA VAL A 258 42.00 -3.95 -4.81
C VAL A 258 42.95 -2.87 -4.31
N ALA A 259 44.16 -3.24 -3.88
CA ALA A 259 45.18 -2.27 -3.46
C ALA A 259 45.58 -1.32 -4.60
N LEU A 260 45.74 -1.86 -5.81
CA LEU A 260 46.08 -1.11 -7.02
C LEU A 260 44.95 -0.13 -7.41
N LEU A 261 43.70 -0.59 -7.40
CA LEU A 261 42.53 0.23 -7.73
C LEU A 261 42.34 1.37 -6.75
N LEU A 262 42.61 1.17 -5.46
CA LEU A 262 42.46 2.21 -4.45
C LEU A 262 43.63 3.21 -4.44
N GLN A 263 44.76 2.91 -5.09
CA GLN A 263 45.95 3.77 -5.08
C GLN A 263 45.69 5.22 -5.54
N PRO A 264 44.97 5.51 -6.64
CA PRO A 264 44.68 6.90 -7.03
C PRO A 264 43.87 7.66 -5.98
N LEU A 265 42.97 6.97 -5.27
CA LEU A 265 42.20 7.56 -4.18
C LEU A 265 43.10 7.88 -2.99
N ARG A 266 44.07 7.00 -2.69
CA ARG A 266 45.09 7.26 -1.67
C ARG A 266 45.86 8.54 -2.00
N ASP A 267 46.34 8.66 -3.22
CA ASP A 267 47.19 9.77 -3.65
C ASP A 267 46.39 11.09 -3.68
N ALA A 268 45.12 11.04 -4.05
CA ALA A 268 44.21 12.20 -3.99
C ALA A 268 43.90 12.66 -2.57
N VAL A 269 43.59 11.74 -1.65
CA VAL A 269 43.23 12.04 -0.25
C VAL A 269 44.47 12.45 0.56
N PHE A 270 45.62 11.86 0.28
CA PHE A 270 46.88 12.10 0.98
C PHE A 270 47.90 12.85 0.11
N SER A 271 47.47 13.83 -0.66
CA SER A 271 48.35 14.59 -1.58
C SER A 271 49.59 15.25 -0.93
N HIS A 272 49.58 15.46 0.40
CA HIS A 272 50.68 16.03 1.19
C HIS A 272 51.46 14.99 2.03
N TYR A 273 51.30 13.69 1.74
CA TYR A 273 51.83 12.54 2.50
C TYR A 273 53.35 12.56 2.72
N GLU A 274 54.08 13.02 1.72
CA GLU A 274 55.55 13.11 1.70
C GLU A 274 56.11 14.06 2.77
N HIS A 275 55.30 15.02 3.26
CA HIS A 275 55.72 16.07 4.22
C HIS A 275 55.38 15.76 5.68
N ILE A 276 54.76 14.61 5.97
CA ILE A 276 54.32 14.21 7.32
C ILE A 276 55.41 13.38 8.05
N PRO A 277 55.60 13.55 9.38
CA PRO A 277 56.55 12.76 10.18
C PRO A 277 56.36 11.24 10.03
N ARG A 278 57.48 10.49 10.00
CA ARG A 278 57.49 9.03 9.75
C ARG A 278 56.54 8.23 10.64
N ALA A 279 56.38 8.58 11.92
CA ALA A 279 55.49 7.86 12.84
C ALA A 279 54.00 7.98 12.44
N ILE A 280 53.56 9.16 12.01
CA ILE A 280 52.20 9.40 11.54
C ILE A 280 52.00 8.73 10.16
N ARG A 281 53.05 8.73 9.32
CA ARG A 281 53.06 8.02 8.04
C ARG A 281 52.78 6.52 8.20
N TYR A 282 53.48 5.86 9.12
CA TYR A 282 53.21 4.45 9.43
C TYR A 282 51.79 4.23 9.97
N GLY A 283 51.26 5.16 10.77
CA GLY A 283 49.87 5.12 11.20
C GLY A 283 48.88 5.17 10.03
N ILE A 284 49.09 6.09 9.08
CA ILE A 284 48.26 6.23 7.87
C ILE A 284 48.41 4.99 6.96
N ASP A 285 49.62 4.47 6.76
CA ASP A 285 49.88 3.24 6.02
C ASP A 285 49.09 2.06 6.61
N LEU A 286 49.11 1.90 7.94
CA LEU A 286 48.38 0.83 8.63
C LEU A 286 46.86 0.99 8.49
N VAL A 287 46.33 2.22 8.62
CA VAL A 287 44.91 2.51 8.38
C VAL A 287 44.53 2.17 6.94
N TRP A 288 45.35 2.55 5.97
CA TRP A 288 45.10 2.30 4.56
C TRP A 288 45.13 0.81 4.20
N ILE A 289 46.09 0.06 4.75
CA ILE A 289 46.13 -1.41 4.65
C ILE A 289 44.83 -2.00 5.23
N GLY A 290 44.34 -1.46 6.35
CA GLY A 290 43.04 -1.83 6.92
C GLY A 290 41.87 -1.59 5.96
N VAL A 291 41.82 -0.44 5.28
CA VAL A 291 40.79 -0.13 4.28
C VAL A 291 40.82 -1.13 3.12
N VAL A 292 42.00 -1.42 2.58
CA VAL A 292 42.19 -2.41 1.50
C VAL A 292 41.71 -3.79 1.97
N ALA A 293 42.07 -4.20 3.19
CA ALA A 293 41.66 -5.48 3.76
C ALA A 293 40.15 -5.60 3.97
N ILE A 294 39.49 -4.54 4.46
CA ILE A 294 38.02 -4.50 4.64
C ILE A 294 37.31 -4.53 3.28
N ALA A 295 37.77 -3.76 2.30
CA ALA A 295 37.20 -3.76 0.96
C ALA A 295 37.33 -5.14 0.29
N PHE A 296 38.50 -5.78 0.41
CA PHE A 296 38.73 -7.13 -0.05
C PHE A 296 37.81 -8.16 0.65
N ALA A 297 37.73 -8.12 1.98
CA ALA A 297 36.86 -9.01 2.75
C ALA A 297 35.37 -8.81 2.40
N GLY A 298 34.93 -7.57 2.22
CA GLY A 298 33.56 -7.25 1.83
C GLY A 298 33.18 -7.79 0.44
N LEU A 299 34.11 -7.76 -0.52
CA LEU A 299 33.88 -8.35 -1.85
C LEU A 299 33.79 -9.89 -1.81
N LEU A 300 34.48 -10.54 -0.87
CA LEU A 300 34.41 -11.98 -0.67
C LEU A 300 33.18 -12.42 0.14
N ALA A 301 32.70 -11.59 1.07
CA ALA A 301 31.61 -11.92 2.00
C ALA A 301 30.35 -12.52 1.34
N PRO A 302 29.80 -11.99 0.23
CA PRO A 302 28.59 -12.58 -0.38
C PRO A 302 28.87 -13.84 -1.20
N LEU A 303 30.13 -14.12 -1.59
CA LEU A 303 30.46 -15.19 -2.54
C LEU A 303 30.10 -16.59 -2.02
N GLU A 304 30.24 -16.84 -0.72
CA GLU A 304 29.84 -18.12 -0.10
C GLU A 304 28.33 -18.38 -0.30
N THR A 305 27.50 -17.35 -0.08
CA THR A 305 26.05 -17.46 -0.26
C THR A 305 25.66 -17.57 -1.74
N LEU A 306 26.32 -16.79 -2.59
CA LEU A 306 26.06 -16.77 -4.02
C LEU A 306 26.48 -18.07 -4.71
N GLY A 307 27.63 -18.62 -4.34
CA GLY A 307 28.11 -19.91 -4.83
C GLY A 307 27.21 -21.07 -4.42
N TRP A 308 26.70 -21.05 -3.17
CA TRP A 308 25.73 -22.03 -2.68
C TRP A 308 24.45 -21.99 -3.49
N TRP A 309 23.87 -20.79 -3.66
CA TRP A 309 22.65 -20.63 -4.46
C TRP A 309 22.83 -21.06 -5.92
N ALA A 310 23.99 -20.78 -6.50
CA ALA A 310 24.33 -21.11 -7.88
C ALA A 310 24.67 -22.59 -8.09
N GLY A 311 24.75 -23.40 -7.02
CA GLY A 311 25.13 -24.82 -7.09
C GLY A 311 26.61 -25.03 -7.46
N TRP A 312 27.49 -24.08 -7.11
CA TRP A 312 28.93 -24.19 -7.41
C TRP A 312 29.67 -25.09 -6.42
N TYR A 313 29.08 -25.32 -5.24
CA TYR A 313 29.50 -26.33 -4.29
C TYR A 313 28.63 -27.57 -4.55
N ASN A 314 29.24 -28.75 -4.80
CA ASN A 314 28.53 -29.98 -5.19
C ASN A 314 27.25 -30.22 -4.37
N ASP A 315 26.20 -30.77 -5.00
CA ASP A 315 24.78 -30.81 -4.58
C ASP A 315 24.42 -31.42 -3.21
N GLU A 316 25.36 -31.68 -2.31
CA GLU A 316 25.11 -32.22 -0.96
C GLU A 316 25.68 -31.30 0.13
N VAL A 317 25.18 -30.06 0.21
CA VAL A 317 25.26 -29.31 1.48
C VAL A 317 24.14 -29.86 2.37
N ASP A 318 24.46 -30.84 3.19
CA ASP A 318 23.52 -31.47 4.10
C ASP A 318 23.18 -30.53 5.27
N THR A 319 22.17 -29.68 5.05
CA THR A 319 21.59 -28.80 6.06
C THR A 319 20.87 -29.53 7.20
N THR A 320 20.95 -30.87 7.28
CA THR A 320 20.45 -31.67 8.42
C THR A 320 21.52 -31.94 9.50
N ILE A 321 22.80 -31.69 9.19
CA ILE A 321 23.92 -31.77 10.13
C ILE A 321 23.95 -30.48 10.98
N ASN A 322 24.25 -30.56 12.29
CA ASN A 322 24.28 -29.42 13.24
C ASN A 322 22.96 -28.65 13.35
N THR A 323 21.82 -29.35 13.50
CA THR A 323 20.47 -28.75 13.55
C THR A 323 20.06 -28.18 14.91
N GLY A 324 21.04 -27.91 15.78
CA GLY A 324 20.80 -27.49 17.15
C GLY A 324 20.15 -28.58 18.00
N THR A 325 20.01 -28.32 19.30
CA THR A 325 19.38 -29.26 20.24
C THR A 325 18.35 -28.54 21.10
N LEU A 326 17.34 -29.28 21.54
CA LEU A 326 16.47 -28.84 22.64
C LEU A 326 17.32 -28.59 23.89
N ALA A 327 17.05 -27.48 24.58
CA ALA A 327 17.67 -27.19 25.87
C ALA A 327 17.10 -28.13 26.95
N GLU A 328 17.96 -28.67 27.81
CA GLU A 328 17.54 -29.56 28.90
C GLU A 328 16.77 -28.80 30.00
N PRO A 329 15.75 -29.41 30.64
CA PRO A 329 15.35 -30.82 30.54
C PRO A 329 14.51 -31.14 29.29
N ASP A 330 14.61 -32.38 28.79
CA ASP A 330 13.82 -32.89 27.65
C ASP A 330 12.32 -32.77 27.92
N ARG A 331 11.64 -31.91 27.15
CA ARG A 331 10.21 -31.65 27.28
C ARG A 331 9.41 -32.58 26.37
N ASN A 332 8.29 -33.11 26.87
CA ASN A 332 7.47 -34.04 26.08
C ASN A 332 6.87 -33.33 24.85
N PRO A 333 7.16 -33.78 23.61
CA PRO A 333 6.70 -33.13 22.39
C PRO A 333 5.18 -32.96 22.28
N SER A 334 4.41 -33.84 22.94
CA SER A 334 2.94 -33.80 22.91
C SER A 334 2.30 -32.69 23.77
N GLY A 335 3.09 -32.01 24.61
CA GLY A 335 2.63 -30.94 25.50
C GLY A 335 3.17 -29.55 25.17
N ILE A 336 3.91 -29.39 24.06
CA ILE A 336 4.54 -28.11 23.71
C ILE A 336 3.50 -27.15 23.11
N SER A 337 3.36 -25.97 23.71
CA SER A 337 2.47 -24.89 23.26
C SER A 337 3.21 -23.80 22.45
N ARG A 338 4.55 -23.73 22.54
CA ARG A 338 5.38 -22.76 21.78
C ARG A 338 6.82 -23.24 21.61
N TYR A 339 7.43 -22.93 20.46
CA TYR A 339 8.85 -23.14 20.20
C TYR A 339 9.62 -21.82 20.16
N LEU A 340 10.78 -21.78 20.82
CA LEU A 340 11.74 -20.68 20.82
C LEU A 340 13.01 -21.10 20.08
N ILE A 341 13.59 -20.18 19.33
CA ILE A 341 14.91 -20.37 18.71
C ILE A 341 15.80 -19.18 19.03
N TYR A 342 17.00 -19.44 19.56
CA TYR A 342 17.98 -18.39 19.84
C TYR A 342 19.02 -18.23 18.72
N LEU A 343 19.22 -17.00 18.26
CA LEU A 343 20.19 -16.57 17.26
C LEU A 343 21.17 -15.56 17.86
N ASP A 344 22.44 -15.92 17.88
CA ASP A 344 23.48 -15.20 18.61
C ASP A 344 24.06 -13.99 17.88
N GLY A 345 24.80 -13.16 18.62
CA GLY A 345 25.48 -11.97 18.13
C GLY A 345 26.70 -12.23 17.26
N ILE A 346 27.33 -11.15 16.79
CA ILE A 346 28.48 -11.19 15.86
C ILE A 346 29.74 -11.85 16.43
N GLY A 347 29.75 -12.23 17.71
CA GLY A 347 30.81 -12.99 18.34
C GLY A 347 30.81 -14.49 18.00
N GLN A 348 29.77 -15.02 17.34
CA GLN A 348 29.64 -16.43 17.04
C GLN A 348 30.68 -16.92 16.01
N SER A 349 31.50 -17.93 16.35
CA SER A 349 32.42 -18.61 15.39
C SER A 349 32.06 -20.07 15.10
N GLY A 350 31.25 -20.70 15.96
CA GLY A 350 30.82 -22.10 15.89
C GLY A 350 29.46 -22.32 16.53
N SER A 351 29.12 -23.57 16.82
CA SER A 351 27.88 -23.95 17.53
C SER A 351 27.94 -23.74 19.05
N GLN A 352 29.14 -23.60 19.63
CA GLN A 352 29.36 -23.26 21.03
C GLN A 352 29.22 -21.76 21.27
N TYR A 353 28.53 -21.38 22.35
CA TYR A 353 28.35 -19.99 22.72
C TYR A 353 29.49 -19.46 23.60
N LEU A 354 29.60 -18.13 23.69
CA LEU A 354 30.47 -17.48 24.66
C LEU A 354 29.90 -17.66 26.09
N PRO A 355 30.75 -17.60 27.15
CA PRO A 355 30.30 -17.89 28.52
C PRO A 355 29.12 -17.05 29.01
N ASP A 356 29.06 -15.78 28.62
CA ASP A 356 27.96 -14.85 28.94
C ASP A 356 26.64 -15.26 28.29
N VAL A 357 26.68 -15.77 27.06
CA VAL A 357 25.51 -16.26 26.33
C VAL A 357 25.05 -17.62 26.86
N GLU A 358 25.97 -18.53 27.21
CA GLU A 358 25.60 -19.79 27.88
C GLU A 358 24.91 -19.52 29.22
N GLU A 359 25.46 -18.62 30.05
CA GLU A 359 24.86 -18.24 31.34
C GLU A 359 23.46 -17.65 31.15
N PHE A 360 23.23 -16.84 30.11
CA PHE A 360 21.91 -16.35 29.75
C PHE A 360 20.95 -17.47 29.32
N LEU A 361 21.38 -18.37 28.44
CA LEU A 361 20.53 -19.45 27.93
C LEU A 361 20.19 -20.47 29.01
N ASP A 362 21.12 -20.78 29.91
CA ASP A 362 20.88 -21.66 31.05
C ASP A 362 19.86 -21.01 32.02
N ALA A 363 20.05 -19.72 32.35
CA ALA A 363 19.10 -18.99 33.18
C ALA A 363 17.71 -18.87 32.54
N LEU A 364 17.64 -18.62 31.23
CA LEU A 364 16.38 -18.56 30.49
C LEU A 364 15.68 -19.92 30.47
N THR A 365 16.41 -21.01 30.22
CA THR A 365 15.85 -22.37 30.16
C THR A 365 15.19 -22.77 31.48
N VAL A 366 15.82 -22.40 32.60
CA VAL A 366 15.28 -22.64 33.95
C VAL A 366 14.00 -21.83 34.21
N ALA A 367 13.88 -20.64 33.61
CA ALA A 367 12.75 -19.74 33.85
C ALA A 367 11.54 -19.98 32.91
N LEU A 368 11.73 -20.70 31.80
CA LEU A 368 10.67 -20.94 30.80
C LEU A 368 9.56 -21.89 31.31
N PRO A 369 8.26 -21.57 31.11
CA PRO A 369 7.13 -22.43 31.50
C PRO A 369 7.20 -23.80 30.85
N ASP A 370 6.83 -24.90 31.54
CA ASP A 370 7.04 -26.30 31.13
C ASP A 370 6.57 -26.69 29.71
N ASP A 371 5.62 -25.96 29.14
CA ASP A 371 5.07 -26.16 27.80
C ASP A 371 5.81 -25.38 26.68
N VAL A 372 6.90 -24.67 26.99
CA VAL A 372 7.68 -23.87 26.03
C VAL A 372 9.05 -24.51 25.74
N ALA A 373 9.31 -24.90 24.49
CA ALA A 373 10.57 -25.54 24.11
C ALA A 373 11.59 -24.56 23.53
N LEU A 374 12.81 -24.52 24.06
CA LEU A 374 13.93 -23.71 23.54
C LEU A 374 14.90 -24.56 22.70
N ILE A 375 15.18 -24.10 21.48
CA ILE A 375 16.21 -24.65 20.60
C ILE A 375 17.44 -23.74 20.62
N ARG A 376 18.61 -24.32 20.91
CA ARG A 376 19.91 -23.65 20.94
C ARG A 376 20.97 -24.39 20.11
N GLY A 377 22.13 -23.78 19.90
CA GLY A 377 23.28 -24.33 19.16
C GLY A 377 23.26 -24.09 17.64
N LEU A 378 22.47 -23.13 17.15
CA LEU A 378 22.36 -22.83 15.72
C LEU A 378 23.34 -21.75 15.26
N MET A 379 23.95 -21.97 14.09
CA MET A 379 24.87 -21.02 13.47
C MET A 379 24.13 -19.98 12.62
N SER A 380 24.05 -18.75 13.10
CA SER A 380 23.28 -17.67 12.45
C SER A 380 24.02 -16.97 11.30
N TYR A 381 25.33 -17.22 11.19
CA TYR A 381 26.22 -16.55 10.22
C TYR A 381 26.84 -17.52 9.18
N SER A 382 26.29 -18.72 9.01
CA SER A 382 26.79 -19.74 8.07
C SER A 382 25.63 -20.39 7.31
N VAL A 383 25.45 -20.05 6.03
CA VAL A 383 24.39 -20.65 5.18
C VAL A 383 24.68 -22.12 4.87
N LEU A 384 25.95 -22.53 4.94
CA LEU A 384 26.38 -23.91 4.76
C LEU A 384 26.24 -24.75 6.04
N ASN A 385 25.81 -24.15 7.16
CA ASN A 385 25.76 -24.76 8.50
C ASN A 385 27.06 -25.46 8.96
N ASN A 386 28.19 -25.08 8.35
CA ASN A 386 29.53 -25.59 8.69
C ASN A 386 30.26 -24.62 9.62
N PRO A 387 30.91 -25.12 10.68
CA PRO A 387 31.83 -24.37 11.54
C PRO A 387 32.95 -23.65 10.77
N LEU A 388 33.53 -22.59 11.36
CA LEU A 388 34.66 -21.86 10.76
C LEU A 388 36.00 -22.62 10.84
N ASP A 389 36.09 -23.58 11.75
CA ASP A 389 37.28 -24.36 12.08
C ASP A 389 37.39 -25.71 11.35
N GLU A 390 36.41 -26.06 10.52
CA GLU A 390 36.35 -27.32 9.77
C GLU A 390 36.19 -27.08 8.26
N ASP A 391 36.91 -27.87 7.44
CA ASP A 391 36.79 -27.96 5.96
C ASP A 391 36.82 -26.64 5.15
N ARG A 392 37.57 -25.63 5.61
CA ARG A 392 37.77 -24.35 4.89
C ARG A 392 39.26 -24.03 4.64
N PRO A 393 39.60 -23.33 3.53
CA PRO A 393 40.93 -22.78 3.36
C PRO A 393 41.24 -21.78 4.50
N LEU A 394 42.37 -21.99 5.18
CA LEU A 394 42.83 -21.24 6.37
C LEU A 394 42.12 -21.61 7.71
N ALA A 395 41.45 -22.76 7.84
CA ALA A 395 40.86 -23.24 9.10
C ALA A 395 41.81 -23.16 10.32
N PHE A 396 43.12 -23.38 10.13
CA PHE A 396 44.13 -23.25 11.18
C PHE A 396 44.23 -21.82 11.77
N LEU A 397 44.00 -20.79 10.95
CA LEU A 397 44.05 -19.38 11.35
C LEU A 397 42.82 -19.02 12.19
N TRP A 398 41.66 -19.60 11.85
CA TRP A 398 40.42 -19.45 12.60
C TRP A 398 40.48 -20.17 13.95
N GLN A 399 41.01 -21.40 14.00
CA GLN A 399 41.25 -22.13 15.25
C GLN A 399 42.22 -21.38 16.19
N PHE A 400 43.23 -20.72 15.64
CA PHE A 400 44.17 -19.90 16.42
C PHE A 400 43.53 -18.61 16.92
N ALA A 401 42.72 -17.94 16.09
CA ALA A 401 41.95 -16.76 16.47
C ALA A 401 40.93 -17.07 17.59
N ASP A 402 40.22 -18.20 17.49
CA ASP A 402 39.24 -18.64 18.49
C ASP A 402 39.89 -18.97 19.84
N LYS A 403 41.02 -19.70 19.87
CA LYS A 403 41.77 -19.97 21.12
C LYS A 403 42.21 -18.69 21.83
N LEU A 404 42.67 -17.70 21.06
CA LEU A 404 43.09 -16.40 21.62
C LEU A 404 41.91 -15.55 22.10
N ARG A 405 40.74 -15.67 21.47
CA ARG A 405 39.50 -14.99 21.86
C ARG A 405 38.91 -15.55 23.15
N PHE A 406 38.83 -16.88 23.29
CA PHE A 406 38.38 -17.51 24.54
C PHE A 406 39.29 -17.17 25.73
N ALA A 407 40.58 -16.90 25.47
CA ALA A 407 41.52 -16.44 26.49
C ALA A 407 41.43 -14.94 26.80
N ASN A 408 41.17 -14.09 25.80
CA ASN A 408 40.95 -12.64 25.98
C ASN A 408 40.04 -12.06 24.88
N PRO A 409 38.77 -11.71 25.21
CA PRO A 409 37.81 -11.14 24.27
C PRO A 409 38.25 -9.82 23.61
N ALA A 410 39.18 -9.07 24.21
CA ALA A 410 39.67 -7.78 23.72
C ALA A 410 40.86 -7.87 22.73
N ASN A 411 41.26 -9.08 22.31
CA ASN A 411 42.41 -9.28 21.44
C ASN A 411 42.13 -8.90 19.97
N VAL A 412 43.06 -8.19 19.32
CA VAL A 412 42.97 -7.69 17.93
C VAL A 412 42.68 -8.81 16.91
N LEU A 413 43.17 -10.02 17.16
CA LEU A 413 42.91 -11.19 16.30
C LEU A 413 41.47 -11.72 16.45
N GLY A 414 40.82 -11.56 17.61
CA GLY A 414 39.41 -11.88 17.83
C GLY A 414 38.46 -10.91 17.10
N ALA A 415 38.90 -9.67 16.84
CA ALA A 415 38.14 -8.69 16.08
C ALA A 415 37.90 -9.10 14.61
N ILE A 416 38.72 -9.99 14.04
CA ILE A 416 38.59 -10.46 12.66
C ILE A 416 37.29 -11.25 12.46
N VAL A 417 36.91 -12.09 13.43
CA VAL A 417 35.63 -12.83 13.40
C VAL A 417 34.45 -11.86 13.46
N ASN A 418 34.51 -10.86 14.34
CA ASN A 418 33.47 -9.84 14.46
C ASN A 418 33.33 -9.03 13.16
N ILE A 419 34.44 -8.62 12.53
CA ILE A 419 34.44 -7.92 11.24
C ILE A 419 33.79 -8.79 10.17
N ARG A 420 34.14 -10.08 10.09
CA ARG A 420 33.50 -11.02 9.16
C ARG A 420 32.00 -11.12 9.39
N ASN A 421 31.56 -11.27 10.64
CA ASN A 421 30.14 -11.38 10.96
C ASN A 421 29.37 -10.08 10.72
N VAL A 422 29.98 -8.91 10.93
CA VAL A 422 29.40 -7.61 10.54
C VAL A 422 29.21 -7.50 9.03
N LEU A 423 30.16 -8.00 8.23
CA LEU A 423 29.98 -8.08 6.77
C LEU A 423 28.83 -9.02 6.39
N ILE A 424 28.64 -10.12 7.12
CA ILE A 424 27.49 -11.02 6.92
C ILE A 424 26.16 -10.38 7.33
N VAL A 425 26.12 -9.60 8.41
CA VAL A 425 24.96 -8.75 8.75
C VAL A 425 24.65 -7.79 7.61
N SER A 426 25.69 -7.21 7.00
CA SER A 426 25.54 -6.34 5.83
C SER A 426 25.00 -7.09 4.61
N VAL A 427 25.41 -8.36 4.40
CA VAL A 427 24.85 -9.25 3.37
C VAL A 427 23.37 -9.52 3.61
N SER A 428 22.98 -9.85 4.84
CA SER A 428 21.57 -10.08 5.24
C SER A 428 20.70 -8.83 5.03
N ALA A 429 21.23 -7.64 5.34
CA ALA A 429 20.53 -6.36 5.23
C ALA A 429 20.46 -5.79 3.80
N ASP A 430 21.35 -6.22 2.90
CA ASP A 430 21.40 -5.77 1.52
C ASP A 430 20.21 -6.33 0.72
N GLN A 431 19.50 -5.48 -0.02
CA GLN A 431 18.33 -5.89 -0.80
C GLN A 431 18.66 -6.86 -1.95
N ARG A 432 19.92 -6.91 -2.39
CA ARG A 432 20.40 -7.76 -3.48
C ARG A 432 20.77 -9.14 -2.97
N TYR A 433 21.59 -9.20 -1.91
CA TYR A 433 22.12 -10.46 -1.37
C TYR A 433 21.24 -11.07 -0.28
N GLY A 434 20.58 -10.22 0.52
CA GLY A 434 19.79 -10.60 1.69
C GLY A 434 18.71 -11.63 1.40
N PRO A 435 17.86 -11.50 0.36
CA PRO A 435 16.82 -12.49 0.08
C PRO A 435 17.34 -13.92 -0.09
N LEU A 436 18.54 -14.10 -0.67
CA LEU A 436 19.18 -15.41 -0.81
C LEU A 436 19.73 -15.90 0.53
N TYR A 437 20.45 -15.03 1.23
CA TYR A 437 21.06 -15.33 2.53
C TYR A 437 20.00 -15.72 3.57
N ASN A 438 19.00 -14.86 3.74
CA ASN A 438 17.96 -14.97 4.76
C ASN A 438 17.05 -16.18 4.49
N ARG A 439 16.88 -16.56 3.23
CA ARG A 439 16.24 -17.84 2.86
C ARG A 439 17.07 -19.04 3.30
N GLY A 440 18.39 -19.01 3.07
CA GLY A 440 19.30 -20.05 3.53
C GLY A 440 19.23 -20.24 5.05
N ILE A 441 19.26 -19.14 5.80
CA ILE A 441 19.06 -19.16 7.26
C ILE A 441 17.68 -19.72 7.62
N ALA A 442 16.61 -19.27 6.97
CA ALA A 442 15.26 -19.80 7.23
C ALA A 442 15.15 -21.31 6.97
N GLN A 443 15.90 -21.87 6.01
CA GLN A 443 15.97 -23.31 5.79
C GLN A 443 16.64 -24.04 6.96
N ILE A 444 17.73 -23.48 7.52
CA ILE A 444 18.39 -24.03 8.71
C ILE A 444 17.42 -24.03 9.89
N LEU A 445 16.70 -22.92 10.11
CA LEU A 445 15.69 -22.81 11.17
C LEU A 445 14.56 -23.83 10.99
N PHE A 446 14.09 -24.00 9.75
CA PHE A 446 13.05 -24.98 9.41
C PHE A 446 13.50 -26.42 9.70
N ASN A 447 14.69 -26.80 9.24
CA ASN A 447 15.23 -28.14 9.49
C ASN A 447 15.44 -28.39 10.98
N SER A 448 15.94 -27.38 11.70
CA SER A 448 16.11 -27.43 13.15
C SER A 448 14.80 -27.68 13.88
N LEU A 449 13.75 -26.95 13.54
CA LEU A 449 12.41 -27.15 14.10
C LEU A 449 11.90 -28.56 13.86
N VAL A 450 11.93 -29.04 12.61
CA VAL A 450 11.42 -30.37 12.25
C VAL A 450 12.21 -31.48 12.94
N ASN A 451 13.54 -31.35 13.01
CA ASN A 451 14.39 -32.33 13.69
C ASN A 451 14.16 -32.37 15.21
N ASN A 452 13.76 -31.24 15.81
CA ASN A 452 13.41 -31.12 17.22
C ASN A 452 11.90 -31.28 17.49
N GLY A 453 11.17 -31.96 16.59
CA GLY A 453 9.80 -32.43 16.82
C GLY A 453 8.69 -31.48 16.41
N TYR A 454 8.98 -30.31 15.84
CA TYR A 454 7.95 -29.40 15.35
C TYR A 454 7.27 -29.97 14.11
N THR A 455 5.94 -30.01 14.12
CA THR A 455 5.14 -30.43 12.97
C THR A 455 4.73 -29.20 12.13
N PRO A 456 5.12 -29.10 10.84
CA PRO A 456 4.67 -28.02 9.97
C PRO A 456 3.14 -27.95 9.87
N ARG A 457 2.57 -26.74 9.81
CA ARG A 457 1.13 -26.46 9.81
C ARG A 457 0.36 -26.93 11.05
N SER A 458 1.07 -27.21 12.16
CA SER A 458 0.43 -27.51 13.45
C SER A 458 -0.30 -26.30 14.04
N GLY A 459 0.06 -25.08 13.62
CA GLY A 459 -0.44 -23.83 14.19
C GLY A 459 0.22 -23.43 15.51
N ILE A 460 1.19 -24.22 16.01
CA ILE A 460 1.95 -23.91 17.22
C ILE A 460 2.83 -22.67 16.95
N PRO A 461 2.75 -21.61 17.78
CA PRO A 461 3.52 -20.39 17.60
C PRO A 461 5.03 -20.62 17.73
N ILE A 462 5.80 -19.83 16.97
CA ILE A 462 7.27 -19.81 17.02
C ILE A 462 7.76 -18.41 17.38
N THR A 463 8.74 -18.33 18.27
CA THR A 463 9.40 -17.06 18.63
C THR A 463 10.89 -17.14 18.36
N LEU A 464 11.40 -16.26 17.49
CA LEU A 464 12.84 -16.13 17.26
C LEU A 464 13.42 -15.08 18.21
N ILE A 465 14.44 -15.44 18.99
CA ILE A 465 15.17 -14.52 19.85
C ILE A 465 16.51 -14.20 19.19
N GLY A 466 16.78 -12.93 18.87
CA GLY A 466 18.01 -12.50 18.20
C GLY A 466 18.78 -11.47 19.01
N TYR A 467 20.02 -11.77 19.38
CA TYR A 467 20.91 -10.86 20.10
C TYR A 467 21.83 -10.09 19.14
N SER A 468 21.95 -8.77 19.28
CA SER A 468 22.86 -7.94 18.47
C SER A 468 22.66 -8.14 16.95
N GLY A 469 23.69 -8.57 16.21
CA GLY A 469 23.58 -8.97 14.80
C GLY A 469 22.57 -10.10 14.54
N GLY A 470 22.33 -10.97 15.52
CA GLY A 470 21.33 -12.04 15.46
C GLY A 470 19.90 -11.51 15.38
N GLY A 471 19.65 -10.28 15.86
CA GLY A 471 18.37 -9.59 15.68
C GLY A 471 18.05 -9.32 14.20
N GLN A 472 19.05 -8.92 13.41
CA GLN A 472 18.90 -8.79 11.95
C GLN A 472 18.61 -10.15 11.30
N MET A 473 19.34 -11.21 11.70
CA MET A 473 19.15 -12.55 11.15
C MET A 473 17.74 -13.08 11.45
N ALA A 474 17.27 -12.94 12.70
CA ALA A 474 15.94 -13.31 13.12
C ALA A 474 14.86 -12.58 12.31
N ALA A 475 14.89 -11.24 12.31
CA ALA A 475 13.88 -10.42 11.65
C ALA A 475 13.86 -10.63 10.13
N ALA A 476 15.02 -10.91 9.52
CA ALA A 476 15.13 -11.09 8.07
C ALA A 476 14.76 -12.50 7.60
N ALA A 477 15.03 -13.55 8.38
CA ALA A 477 14.67 -14.94 8.06
C ALA A 477 13.19 -15.25 8.40
N ALA A 478 12.63 -14.59 9.41
CA ALA A 478 11.29 -14.81 9.93
C ALA A 478 10.17 -14.85 8.86
N PRO A 479 10.08 -13.92 7.89
CA PRO A 479 9.03 -13.97 6.86
C PRO A 479 9.11 -15.19 5.94
N PHE A 480 10.31 -15.70 5.68
CA PHE A 480 10.52 -16.91 4.89
C PHE A 480 10.14 -18.15 5.70
N LEU A 481 10.56 -18.21 6.97
CA LEU A 481 10.24 -19.31 7.87
C LEU A 481 8.72 -19.43 8.08
N LYS A 482 8.04 -18.31 8.38
CA LYS A 482 6.58 -18.25 8.56
C LYS A 482 5.83 -18.85 7.38
N ARG A 483 6.25 -18.52 6.15
CA ARG A 483 5.65 -19.08 4.93
C ARG A 483 5.85 -20.59 4.81
N ALA A 484 7.01 -21.10 5.24
CA ALA A 484 7.32 -22.52 5.16
C ALA A 484 6.56 -23.35 6.21
N ILE A 485 6.43 -22.83 7.44
CA ILE A 485 5.76 -23.52 8.56
C ILE A 485 4.24 -23.33 8.58
N ASP A 486 3.72 -22.23 8.01
CA ASP A 486 2.31 -21.81 8.08
C ASP A 486 1.76 -21.73 9.51
N ALA A 487 2.41 -20.94 10.37
CA ALA A 487 2.06 -20.76 11.78
C ALA A 487 2.40 -19.34 12.28
N PRO A 488 1.82 -18.88 13.41
CA PRO A 488 2.16 -17.60 14.03
C PRO A 488 3.65 -17.51 14.35
N LEU A 489 4.27 -16.36 14.06
CA LEU A 489 5.69 -16.17 14.29
C LEU A 489 5.99 -14.74 14.79
N ASP A 490 6.63 -14.69 15.95
CA ASP A 490 7.12 -13.48 16.63
C ASP A 490 8.65 -13.41 16.58
N VAL A 491 9.17 -12.19 16.70
CA VAL A 491 10.61 -11.95 16.89
C VAL A 491 10.83 -11.12 18.14
N ILE A 492 11.72 -11.59 19.02
CA ILE A 492 12.26 -10.82 20.15
C ILE A 492 13.70 -10.46 19.80
N SER A 493 14.00 -9.17 19.74
CA SER A 493 15.33 -8.65 19.46
C SER A 493 15.93 -8.06 20.72
N LEU A 494 17.14 -8.50 21.09
CA LEU A 494 17.90 -8.02 22.24
C LEU A 494 19.06 -7.15 21.74
N GLY A 495 18.99 -5.83 21.90
CA GLY A 495 20.01 -4.89 21.43
C GLY A 495 20.30 -4.99 19.92
N GLY A 496 19.31 -5.41 19.12
CA GLY A 496 19.55 -5.85 17.74
C GLY A 496 19.75 -4.74 16.71
N VAL A 497 20.67 -4.96 15.76
CA VAL A 497 20.97 -4.00 14.69
C VAL A 497 20.15 -4.35 13.44
N ILE A 498 18.84 -4.05 13.46
CA ILE A 498 17.89 -4.45 12.42
C ILE A 498 17.81 -3.42 11.30
N SER A 499 17.79 -3.88 10.05
CA SER A 499 17.64 -3.06 8.84
C SER A 499 16.18 -2.71 8.54
N GLY A 500 15.96 -1.57 7.90
CA GLY A 500 14.62 -1.18 7.42
C GLY A 500 14.07 -2.02 6.25
N ASN A 501 14.85 -2.98 5.76
CA ASN A 501 14.52 -3.85 4.63
C ASN A 501 13.87 -5.17 5.04
N CYS A 502 13.86 -5.51 6.34
CA CYS A 502 13.18 -6.69 6.84
C CYS A 502 11.65 -6.51 6.71
N ASP A 503 10.96 -7.48 6.12
CA ASP A 503 9.51 -7.45 5.89
C ASP A 503 8.73 -7.80 7.17
N VAL A 504 8.89 -6.97 8.21
CA VAL A 504 8.29 -7.13 9.54
C VAL A 504 6.76 -7.14 9.48
N LEU A 505 6.17 -6.55 8.43
CA LEU A 505 4.72 -6.52 8.21
C LEU A 505 4.07 -7.91 8.09
N LYS A 506 4.87 -8.96 7.81
CA LYS A 506 4.38 -10.35 7.75
C LYS A 506 4.38 -11.08 9.08
N LEU A 507 5.06 -10.54 10.09
CA LEU A 507 5.19 -11.16 11.39
C LEU A 507 3.96 -10.85 12.25
N GLU A 508 3.73 -11.64 13.29
CA GLU A 508 2.72 -11.26 14.27
C GLU A 508 3.19 -10.01 15.01
N HIS A 509 4.40 -10.06 15.57
CA HIS A 509 5.03 -8.91 16.18
C HIS A 509 6.57 -8.96 16.15
N LEU A 510 7.20 -7.78 16.20
CA LEU A 510 8.62 -7.62 16.51
C LEU A 510 8.78 -6.84 17.81
N TYR A 511 9.18 -7.52 18.89
CA TYR A 511 9.55 -6.92 20.15
C TYR A 511 11.05 -6.59 20.12
N HIS A 512 11.42 -5.34 20.35
CA HIS A 512 12.81 -4.90 20.33
C HIS A 512 13.18 -4.28 21.67
N LEU A 513 13.92 -5.05 22.47
CA LEU A 513 14.42 -4.67 23.80
C LEU A 513 15.78 -4.03 23.63
N PHE A 514 15.97 -2.82 24.18
CA PHE A 514 17.22 -2.08 24.05
C PHE A 514 17.57 -1.34 25.34
N GLY A 515 18.87 -1.15 25.58
CA GLY A 515 19.37 -0.30 26.66
C GLY A 515 19.66 1.12 26.17
N GLU A 516 19.43 2.13 27.00
CA GLU A 516 19.69 3.54 26.66
C GLU A 516 21.19 3.86 26.53
N LYS A 517 22.05 3.00 27.11
CA LYS A 517 23.51 3.07 26.97
C LYS A 517 24.07 2.06 25.97
N ASP A 518 23.20 1.38 25.21
CA ASP A 518 23.61 0.47 24.14
C ASP A 518 24.07 1.28 22.92
N SER A 519 25.40 1.42 22.76
CA SER A 519 25.98 2.12 21.61
C SER A 519 25.87 1.34 20.29
N VAL A 520 25.57 0.03 20.34
CA VAL A 520 25.49 -0.83 19.16
C VAL A 520 24.10 -0.77 18.54
N GLU A 521 23.03 -0.82 19.34
CA GLU A 521 21.65 -0.65 18.84
C GLU A 521 21.49 0.67 18.08
N GLN A 522 22.07 1.76 18.63
CA GLN A 522 22.00 3.10 18.06
C GLN A 522 22.59 3.21 16.65
N ILE A 523 23.47 2.28 16.25
CA ILE A 523 24.03 2.23 14.90
C ILE A 523 22.93 1.94 13.88
N GLY A 524 21.96 1.08 14.21
CA GLY A 524 20.91 0.64 13.29
C GLY A 524 20.11 1.80 12.67
N PRO A 525 19.48 2.67 13.48
CA PRO A 525 18.80 3.87 12.97
C PRO A 525 19.69 4.81 12.15
N ILE A 526 21.01 4.84 12.38
CA ILE A 526 21.93 5.74 11.67
C ILE A 526 22.29 5.15 10.31
N VAL A 527 22.75 3.91 10.27
CA VAL A 527 23.32 3.30 9.05
C VAL A 527 22.25 2.79 8.10
N PHE A 528 21.01 2.58 8.55
CA PHE A 528 19.90 2.10 7.72
C PHE A 528 18.90 3.24 7.39
N PRO A 529 18.98 3.87 6.20
CA PRO A 529 18.04 4.91 5.79
C PRO A 529 16.58 4.45 5.81
N GLY A 530 16.31 3.15 5.61
CA GLY A 530 14.97 2.59 5.76
C GLY A 530 14.37 2.75 7.16
N ARG A 531 15.15 3.08 8.20
CA ARG A 531 14.65 3.41 9.55
C ARG A 531 14.43 4.91 9.75
N TRP A 532 14.85 5.76 8.81
CA TRP A 532 14.68 7.21 8.93
C TRP A 532 13.24 7.61 8.61
N GLN A 533 12.73 8.62 9.32
CA GLN A 533 11.35 9.09 9.18
C GLN A 533 11.00 9.56 7.76
N LEU A 534 11.99 10.02 6.98
CA LEU A 534 11.81 10.46 5.59
C LEU A 534 11.34 9.31 4.67
N PHE A 535 11.70 8.07 4.98
CA PHE A 535 11.31 6.89 4.20
C PHE A 535 10.07 6.23 4.79
N CYS A 536 8.96 6.97 4.85
CA CYS A 536 7.71 6.51 5.46
C CYS A 536 7.13 5.21 4.86
N LEU A 537 7.50 4.88 3.62
CA LEU A 537 7.07 3.66 2.91
C LEU A 537 7.95 2.42 3.19
N SER A 538 9.00 2.55 4.01
CA SER A 538 9.84 1.39 4.37
C SER A 538 9.06 0.38 5.22
N TYR A 539 9.44 -0.90 5.17
CA TYR A 539 8.79 -1.92 5.99
C TYR A 539 8.84 -1.58 7.48
N TRP A 540 9.97 -1.05 7.95
CA TRP A 540 10.14 -0.64 9.34
C TRP A 540 9.19 0.49 9.76
N ASN A 541 9.13 1.59 9.01
CA ASN A 541 8.29 2.72 9.37
C ASN A 541 6.80 2.39 9.27
N ARG A 542 6.42 1.57 8.27
CA ARG A 542 5.07 1.03 8.15
C ARG A 542 4.71 0.14 9.34
N ALA A 543 5.57 -0.82 9.69
CA ALA A 543 5.34 -1.72 10.81
C ALA A 543 5.27 -0.99 12.15
N LYS A 544 6.14 0.01 12.37
CA LYS A 544 6.09 0.89 13.54
C LYS A 544 4.79 1.69 13.61
N LYS A 545 4.35 2.27 12.48
CA LYS A 545 3.07 3.00 12.39
C LYS A 545 1.89 2.10 12.71
N LEU A 546 1.93 0.84 12.28
CA LEU A 546 0.87 -0.15 12.47
C LEU A 546 0.90 -0.86 13.82
N GLY A 547 1.80 -0.46 14.74
CA GLY A 547 1.93 -1.10 16.04
C GLY A 547 2.48 -2.54 15.99
N ARG A 548 3.08 -2.97 14.86
CA ARG A 548 3.69 -4.31 14.69
C ARG A 548 5.13 -4.39 15.24
N ILE A 549 5.65 -3.27 15.74
CA ILE A 549 6.97 -3.18 16.38
C ILE A 549 6.80 -2.51 17.73
N SER A 550 7.21 -3.19 18.80
CA SER A 550 7.34 -2.60 20.14
C SER A 550 8.80 -2.29 20.43
N LEU A 551 9.10 -1.03 20.78
CA LEU A 551 10.41 -0.61 21.24
C LEU A 551 10.37 -0.53 22.77
N ILE A 552 11.08 -1.43 23.46
CA ILE A 552 11.01 -1.60 24.91
C ILE A 552 12.36 -1.18 25.51
N SER A 553 12.39 -0.09 26.27
CA SER A 553 13.60 0.37 26.96
C SER A 553 13.83 -0.45 28.23
N LEU A 554 15.06 -0.94 28.40
CA LEU A 554 15.54 -1.58 29.64
C LEU A 554 16.16 -0.55 30.61
N GLY A 555 16.14 0.74 30.27
CA GLY A 555 16.78 1.80 31.04
C GLY A 555 18.28 1.90 30.78
N ALA A 556 19.06 2.27 31.80
CA ALA A 556 20.50 2.59 31.69
C ALA A 556 21.42 1.36 31.54
N VAL A 557 21.04 0.41 30.69
CA VAL A 557 21.74 -0.84 30.35
C VAL A 557 22.60 -0.65 29.09
N GLY A 558 23.80 -1.24 29.05
CA GLY A 558 24.70 -1.26 27.89
C GLY A 558 24.46 -2.44 26.96
N HIS A 559 25.32 -2.67 25.96
CA HIS A 559 25.15 -3.75 24.97
C HIS A 559 25.60 -5.12 25.48
N GLN A 560 26.88 -5.23 25.87
CA GLN A 560 27.54 -6.50 26.22
C GLN A 560 28.15 -6.41 27.63
N VAL A 561 28.39 -7.56 28.26
CA VAL A 561 29.06 -7.67 29.57
C VAL A 561 30.49 -7.08 29.51
N PRO A 562 30.93 -6.27 30.51
CA PRO A 562 30.19 -5.85 31.71
C PRO A 562 29.22 -4.68 31.45
N GLY A 563 28.09 -4.69 32.16
CA GLY A 563 27.02 -3.69 32.12
C GLY A 563 25.98 -3.90 31.01
N GLY A 564 26.01 -5.04 30.31
CA GLY A 564 25.13 -5.37 29.17
C GLY A 564 23.80 -6.05 29.54
N LEU A 565 22.96 -6.30 28.53
CA LEU A 565 21.62 -6.90 28.70
C LEU A 565 21.65 -8.28 29.39
N MET A 566 22.74 -9.02 29.22
CA MET A 566 22.93 -10.38 29.76
C MET A 566 23.82 -10.40 31.01
N ASP A 567 24.12 -9.25 31.63
CA ASP A 567 25.06 -9.20 32.77
C ASP A 567 24.40 -9.64 34.09
N PRO A 568 24.86 -10.74 34.73
CA PRO A 568 24.35 -11.19 36.03
C PRO A 568 24.92 -10.37 37.22
N LYS A 569 25.97 -9.58 36.99
CA LYS A 569 26.72 -8.83 38.03
C LYS A 569 26.40 -7.33 38.05
N ALA A 570 25.69 -6.83 37.04
CA ALA A 570 25.16 -5.47 37.02
C ALA A 570 23.72 -5.46 37.55
N TYR A 571 23.40 -4.50 38.40
CA TYR A 571 22.12 -4.44 39.11
C TYR A 571 21.39 -3.13 38.86
N LEU A 572 20.06 -3.22 38.71
CA LEU A 572 19.15 -2.10 38.68
C LEU A 572 18.96 -1.51 40.10
N PRO A 573 18.43 -0.28 40.20
CA PRO A 573 18.07 0.32 41.50
C PRO A 573 17.06 -0.51 42.31
N ASP A 574 16.27 -1.36 41.65
CA ASP A 574 15.27 -2.24 42.27
C ASP A 574 15.86 -3.57 42.81
N GLY A 575 17.17 -3.80 42.63
CA GLY A 575 17.88 -4.98 43.11
C GLY A 575 17.88 -6.18 42.16
N ARG A 576 17.18 -6.13 41.01
CA ARG A 576 17.31 -7.17 39.97
C ARG A 576 18.62 -7.00 39.22
N SER A 577 19.20 -8.10 38.75
CA SER A 577 20.33 -8.04 37.80
C SER A 577 19.81 -7.66 36.40
N TYR A 578 20.70 -7.14 35.55
CA TYR A 578 20.34 -6.83 34.15
C TYR A 578 19.93 -8.10 33.39
N LEU A 579 20.60 -9.22 33.64
CA LEU A 579 20.20 -10.54 33.16
C LEU A 579 18.77 -10.90 33.58
N GLN A 580 18.45 -10.77 34.87
CA GLN A 580 17.12 -11.09 35.40
C GLN A 580 16.05 -10.22 34.75
N GLN A 581 16.29 -8.90 34.62
CA GLN A 581 15.37 -7.99 33.93
C GLN A 581 15.09 -8.43 32.49
N THR A 582 16.13 -8.81 31.74
CA THR A 582 15.97 -9.26 30.35
C THR A 582 15.13 -10.53 30.26
N ILE A 583 15.36 -11.50 31.16
CA ILE A 583 14.55 -12.74 31.23
C ILE A 583 13.11 -12.42 31.61
N ASP A 584 12.87 -11.55 32.59
CA ASP A 584 11.52 -11.15 33.01
C ASP A 584 10.70 -10.62 31.81
N PHE A 585 11.29 -9.71 31.01
CA PHE A 585 10.62 -9.19 29.81
C PHE A 585 10.37 -10.25 28.73
N ILE A 586 11.30 -11.20 28.54
CA ILE A 586 11.10 -12.31 27.59
C ILE A 586 9.91 -13.17 28.04
N LEU A 587 9.79 -13.49 29.33
CA LEU A 587 8.68 -14.26 29.88
C LEU A 587 7.36 -13.50 29.75
N GLU A 588 7.35 -12.21 30.08
CA GLU A 588 6.17 -11.36 29.91
C GLU A 588 5.68 -11.35 28.46
N ILE A 589 6.58 -11.33 27.47
CA ILE A 589 6.20 -11.42 26.05
C ILE A 589 5.63 -12.79 25.70
N ILE A 590 6.27 -13.88 26.12
CA ILE A 590 5.89 -15.25 25.75
C ILE A 590 4.54 -15.64 26.34
N GLU A 591 4.24 -15.17 27.54
CA GLU A 591 3.00 -15.45 28.27
C GLU A 591 1.90 -14.41 27.97
N ASP A 592 2.12 -13.51 27.01
CA ASP A 592 1.21 -12.43 26.64
C ASP A 592 0.81 -11.53 27.85
N ARG A 593 1.69 -11.44 28.86
CA ARG A 593 1.52 -10.63 30.08
C ARG A 593 2.13 -9.24 29.96
N LEU A 594 3.00 -9.03 28.97
CA LEU A 594 3.64 -7.74 28.75
C LEU A 594 2.55 -6.71 28.46
N SER A 595 2.28 -5.88 29.46
CA SER A 595 1.63 -4.59 29.27
C SER A 595 2.66 -3.70 28.59
N VAL A 596 2.93 -4.00 27.30
CA VAL A 596 3.48 -3.00 26.40
C VAL A 596 2.57 -1.81 26.65
N PRO A 597 3.09 -0.64 27.07
CA PRO A 597 2.23 0.52 27.22
C PRO A 597 1.44 0.58 25.93
N GLU A 598 0.10 0.40 26.04
CA GLU A 598 -0.84 0.50 24.92
C GLU A 598 -0.28 1.59 24.06
N THR A 599 0.04 1.23 22.81
CA THR A 599 0.68 2.08 21.81
C THR A 599 0.46 3.54 22.21
N LEU A 600 1.51 4.34 22.46
CA LEU A 600 1.45 5.76 22.89
C LEU A 600 0.57 6.67 22.00
N ILE A 601 -0.09 6.09 21.00
CA ILE A 601 -1.11 6.62 20.13
C ILE A 601 -2.45 6.53 20.89
N PRO A 602 -2.93 7.62 21.49
CA PRO A 602 -4.27 7.64 22.06
C PRO A 602 -5.30 7.31 20.98
N ALA A 603 -6.28 6.48 21.31
CA ALA A 603 -7.42 6.22 20.44
C ALA A 603 -8.09 7.55 20.07
N LYS A 604 -8.18 7.84 18.77
CA LYS A 604 -8.86 9.03 18.30
C LYS A 604 -10.36 8.74 18.19
N PRO A 605 -11.24 9.44 18.93
CA PRO A 605 -12.67 9.23 18.80
C PRO A 605 -13.14 9.62 17.40
N SER A 606 -14.05 8.84 16.85
CA SER A 606 -14.71 9.13 15.57
C SER A 606 -15.76 10.23 15.73
N ASN A 607 -16.09 10.92 14.63
CA ASN A 607 -17.21 11.88 14.64
C ASN A 607 -18.52 11.15 14.95
N TYR A 608 -18.73 9.95 14.42
CA TYR A 608 -19.91 9.13 14.70
C TYR A 608 -20.07 8.82 16.19
N GLU A 609 -19.02 8.44 16.90
CA GLU A 609 -19.09 8.20 18.35
C GLU A 609 -19.47 9.48 19.11
N ASN A 610 -18.96 10.63 18.67
CA ASN A 610 -19.36 11.94 19.23
C ASN A 610 -20.83 12.26 18.91
N TYR A 611 -21.27 12.05 17.67
CA TYR A 611 -22.64 12.30 17.23
C TYR A 611 -23.64 11.41 17.99
N GLN A 612 -23.26 10.16 18.26
CA GLN A 612 -24.04 9.21 19.04
C GLN A 612 -24.23 9.61 20.51
N GLN A 613 -23.54 10.64 21.02
CA GLN A 613 -23.80 11.18 22.37
C GLN A 613 -25.15 11.91 22.46
N ALA A 614 -25.66 12.42 21.34
CA ALA A 614 -26.97 13.06 21.31
C ALA A 614 -28.08 12.02 21.20
N ASP A 615 -29.03 12.05 22.13
CA ASP A 615 -30.09 11.03 22.21
C ASP A 615 -30.93 10.96 20.92
N PHE A 616 -31.19 12.10 20.27
CA PHE A 616 -31.98 12.17 19.02
C PHE A 616 -31.31 11.49 17.80
N ASN A 617 -30.04 11.07 17.92
CA ASN A 617 -29.35 10.27 16.90
C ASN A 617 -29.50 8.75 17.13
N ARG A 618 -30.10 8.34 18.26
CA ARG A 618 -30.29 6.93 18.63
C ARG A 618 -31.71 6.46 18.31
N PRO A 619 -31.90 5.28 17.69
CA PRO A 619 -33.24 4.78 17.38
C PRO A 619 -34.18 4.67 18.57
N GLU A 620 -33.66 4.26 19.74
CA GLU A 620 -34.42 4.07 20.99
C GLU A 620 -35.03 5.36 21.55
N PHE A 621 -34.58 6.53 21.10
CA PHE A 621 -35.15 7.82 21.49
C PHE A 621 -36.59 8.01 20.98
N TYR A 622 -36.97 7.29 19.91
CA TYR A 622 -38.24 7.48 19.25
C TYR A 622 -39.19 6.30 19.53
N PRO A 623 -40.31 6.49 20.25
CA PRO A 623 -41.25 5.40 20.53
C PRO A 623 -41.84 4.78 19.25
N LEU A 624 -42.00 3.45 19.23
CA LEU A 624 -42.57 2.75 18.07
C LEU A 624 -44.08 2.98 17.95
N ASN A 625 -44.80 2.91 19.07
CA ASN A 625 -46.21 3.25 19.13
C ASN A 625 -46.37 4.78 19.23
N GLN A 626 -46.69 5.43 18.10
CA GLN A 626 -46.97 6.86 18.04
C GLN A 626 -48.16 7.14 17.14
N SER A 627 -48.98 8.12 17.51
CA SER A 627 -50.05 8.65 16.67
C SER A 627 -49.55 9.90 15.93
N ILE A 628 -49.72 9.92 14.61
CA ILE A 628 -49.39 11.05 13.75
C ILE A 628 -50.63 11.47 12.96
N ASP A 629 -50.77 12.77 12.74
CA ASP A 629 -51.84 13.30 11.90
C ASP A 629 -51.50 13.02 10.43
N LEU A 630 -52.26 12.12 9.80
CA LEU A 630 -52.02 11.68 8.43
C LEU A 630 -52.41 12.73 7.37
N ASP A 631 -53.13 13.77 7.77
CA ASP A 631 -53.40 14.92 6.89
C ASP A 631 -52.16 15.81 6.76
N CYS A 632 -51.33 15.85 7.80
CA CYS A 632 -50.11 16.67 7.85
C CYS A 632 -48.84 15.87 7.54
N TYR A 633 -48.82 14.57 7.85
CA TYR A 633 -47.64 13.72 7.77
C TYR A 633 -47.86 12.48 6.91
N ARG A 634 -46.79 12.01 6.27
CA ARG A 634 -46.76 10.76 5.51
C ARG A 634 -45.59 9.88 5.95
N ALA A 635 -45.80 8.57 5.94
CA ALA A 635 -44.71 7.61 6.12
C ALA A 635 -43.76 7.68 4.90
N ILE A 636 -42.45 7.52 5.12
CA ILE A 636 -41.45 7.55 4.04
C ILE A 636 -41.64 6.34 3.10
N ALA A 637 -41.89 5.16 3.66
CA ALA A 637 -42.13 3.93 2.90
C ALA A 637 -43.06 2.98 3.66
N PRO A 638 -43.69 2.01 2.98
CA PRO A 638 -44.56 1.02 3.64
C PRO A 638 -43.81 0.19 4.68
N TRP A 639 -42.63 -0.33 4.36
CA TRP A 639 -41.82 -1.16 5.26
C TRP A 639 -40.57 -0.43 5.71
N MET A 640 -40.46 -0.14 7.01
CA MET A 640 -39.31 0.53 7.62
C MET A 640 -38.93 -0.15 8.93
N GLY A 641 -37.64 -0.12 9.25
CA GLY A 641 -37.17 -0.74 10.49
C GLY A 641 -35.67 -0.67 10.67
N ARG A 642 -35.23 -1.22 11.80
CA ARG A 642 -33.82 -1.26 12.21
C ARG A 642 -33.21 -2.61 11.88
N LEU A 643 -32.07 -2.60 11.21
CA LEU A 643 -31.29 -3.82 10.97
C LEU A 643 -30.52 -4.20 12.25
N ILE A 644 -30.61 -5.47 12.61
CA ILE A 644 -29.92 -6.05 13.76
C ILE A 644 -29.03 -7.19 13.26
N LEU A 645 -27.73 -7.10 13.52
CA LEU A 645 -26.79 -8.16 13.21
C LEU A 645 -27.02 -9.34 14.18
N PRO A 646 -27.34 -10.56 13.71
CA PRO A 646 -27.53 -11.70 14.59
C PRO A 646 -26.23 -12.06 15.30
N GLN A 647 -26.30 -12.67 16.49
CA GLN A 647 -25.10 -13.22 17.11
C GLN A 647 -24.55 -14.38 16.27
N GLN A 648 -23.24 -14.65 16.37
CA GLN A 648 -22.59 -15.67 15.54
C GLN A 648 -23.23 -17.06 15.67
N GLN A 649 -23.76 -17.40 16.86
CA GLN A 649 -24.45 -18.67 17.13
C GLN A 649 -25.84 -18.74 16.47
N GLU A 650 -26.54 -17.60 16.34
CA GLU A 650 -27.89 -17.50 15.76
C GLU A 650 -27.87 -17.49 14.23
N ARG A 651 -26.72 -17.15 13.63
CA ARG A 651 -26.55 -16.92 12.19
C ARG A 651 -27.08 -18.06 11.30
N ARG A 652 -26.93 -19.32 11.74
CA ARG A 652 -27.40 -20.51 11.00
C ARG A 652 -28.92 -20.60 10.91
N GLN A 653 -29.62 -20.12 11.95
CA GLN A 653 -31.08 -20.08 12.02
C GLN A 653 -31.63 -18.87 11.26
N VAL A 654 -31.04 -17.70 11.45
CA VAL A 654 -31.52 -16.45 10.82
C VAL A 654 -31.31 -16.48 9.31
N ARG A 655 -30.18 -17.00 8.80
CA ARG A 655 -29.85 -17.05 7.36
C ARG A 655 -30.01 -15.71 6.64
N GLY A 656 -29.68 -14.63 7.33
CA GLY A 656 -29.95 -13.25 6.93
C GLY A 656 -29.61 -12.33 8.09
N VAL A 657 -30.43 -11.31 8.30
CA VAL A 657 -30.34 -10.43 9.47
C VAL A 657 -31.67 -10.38 10.22
N LYS A 658 -31.64 -9.87 11.45
CA LYS A 658 -32.86 -9.56 12.19
C LYS A 658 -33.32 -8.15 11.80
N PHE A 659 -34.63 -7.91 11.82
CA PHE A 659 -35.25 -6.64 11.46
C PHE A 659 -36.29 -6.27 12.50
N GLU A 660 -36.07 -5.19 13.23
CA GLU A 660 -37.06 -4.63 14.15
C GLU A 660 -38.01 -3.74 13.35
N VAL A 661 -39.27 -4.16 13.24
CA VAL A 661 -40.27 -3.53 12.38
C VAL A 661 -40.73 -2.23 13.03
N HIS A 662 -40.54 -1.10 12.33
CA HIS A 662 -40.96 0.22 12.82
C HIS A 662 -42.23 0.74 12.14
N HIS A 663 -42.49 0.28 10.92
CA HIS A 663 -43.68 0.61 10.14
C HIS A 663 -43.92 -0.48 9.10
N THR A 664 -45.20 -0.75 8.78
CA THR A 664 -45.61 -1.80 7.84
C THR A 664 -46.57 -1.28 6.77
N ALA A 665 -46.72 -2.05 5.70
CA ALA A 665 -47.87 -1.89 4.82
C ALA A 665 -49.19 -2.19 5.58
N PRO A 666 -50.34 -1.66 5.12
CA PRO A 666 -51.64 -1.96 5.73
C PRO A 666 -51.91 -3.47 5.82
N GLY A 667 -52.43 -3.94 6.95
CA GLY A 667 -52.76 -5.35 7.22
C GLY A 667 -51.67 -6.16 7.93
N TYR A 668 -50.55 -5.53 8.29
CA TYR A 668 -49.44 -6.16 9.03
C TYR A 668 -49.06 -5.38 10.30
N GLU A 669 -49.96 -4.53 10.80
CA GLU A 669 -49.71 -3.61 11.92
C GLU A 669 -49.29 -4.35 13.20
N ASP A 670 -49.75 -5.59 13.39
CA ASP A 670 -49.37 -6.44 14.52
C ASP A 670 -47.86 -6.74 14.58
N LEU A 671 -47.14 -6.63 13.45
CA LEU A 671 -45.69 -6.84 13.40
C LEU A 671 -44.89 -5.63 13.92
N VAL A 672 -45.49 -4.44 14.05
CA VAL A 672 -44.79 -3.25 14.52
C VAL A 672 -44.26 -3.48 15.95
N GLY A 673 -42.96 -3.23 16.16
CA GLY A 673 -42.25 -3.48 17.41
C GLY A 673 -41.73 -4.91 17.57
N GLN A 674 -42.06 -5.82 16.66
CA GLN A 674 -41.49 -7.17 16.69
C GLN A 674 -40.15 -7.24 15.95
N ILE A 675 -39.31 -8.19 16.39
CA ILE A 675 -38.08 -8.56 15.68
C ILE A 675 -38.40 -9.75 14.78
N VAL A 676 -38.31 -9.55 13.47
CA VAL A 676 -38.56 -10.57 12.44
C VAL A 676 -37.26 -10.92 11.71
N TYR A 677 -37.26 -12.00 10.94
CA TYR A 677 -36.13 -12.32 10.07
C TYR A 677 -36.24 -11.55 8.75
N LEU A 678 -35.11 -11.09 8.22
CA LEU A 678 -35.00 -10.48 6.91
C LEU A 678 -34.05 -11.29 6.04
N ARG A 679 -34.58 -11.84 4.94
CA ARG A 679 -33.87 -12.72 4.02
C ARG A 679 -34.02 -12.26 2.57
N TRP A 680 -33.11 -12.71 1.72
CA TRP A 680 -33.27 -12.58 0.27
C TRP A 680 -34.34 -13.56 -0.23
N ILE A 681 -35.06 -13.18 -1.27
CA ILE A 681 -35.93 -14.12 -1.99
C ILE A 681 -35.10 -15.25 -2.61
N ASP A 682 -35.67 -16.45 -2.69
CA ASP A 682 -35.00 -17.63 -3.28
C ASP A 682 -35.19 -17.66 -4.81
N GLU A 683 -34.66 -16.65 -5.49
CA GLU A 683 -34.58 -16.60 -6.95
C GLU A 683 -33.13 -16.86 -7.40
N ALA A 684 -32.94 -17.61 -8.50
CA ALA A 684 -31.61 -18.01 -8.98
C ALA A 684 -30.68 -16.81 -9.25
N SER A 685 -31.23 -15.73 -9.81
CA SER A 685 -30.51 -14.48 -10.11
C SER A 685 -30.00 -13.78 -8.84
N ILE A 686 -30.86 -13.64 -7.82
CA ILE A 686 -30.53 -13.02 -6.53
C ILE A 686 -29.53 -13.88 -5.75
N THR A 687 -29.76 -15.19 -5.68
CA THR A 687 -28.85 -16.13 -5.00
C THR A 687 -27.46 -16.12 -5.62
N SER A 688 -27.36 -16.03 -6.95
CA SER A 688 -26.08 -15.93 -7.66
C SER A 688 -25.36 -14.61 -7.35
N MET A 689 -26.08 -13.49 -7.35
CA MET A 689 -25.54 -12.17 -6.99
C MET A 689 -25.03 -12.15 -5.53
N VAL A 690 -25.84 -12.62 -4.58
CA VAL A 690 -25.45 -12.68 -3.16
C VAL A 690 -24.22 -13.55 -2.96
N ARG A 691 -24.13 -14.70 -3.65
CA ARG A 691 -22.98 -15.60 -3.58
C ARG A 691 -21.70 -14.95 -4.13
N ALA A 692 -21.79 -14.17 -5.22
CA ALA A 692 -20.64 -13.51 -5.84
C ALA A 692 -19.98 -12.45 -4.93
N VAL A 693 -20.75 -11.88 -4.01
CA VAL A 693 -20.31 -10.78 -3.12
C VAL A 693 -19.85 -11.29 -1.75
N ARG A 694 -20.20 -12.52 -1.36
CA ARG A 694 -19.79 -13.07 -0.06
C ARG A 694 -18.28 -13.16 0.07
N ARG A 695 -17.77 -12.72 1.22
CA ARG A 695 -16.34 -12.82 1.56
C ARG A 695 -16.12 -13.19 3.01
N ASP A 696 -15.00 -13.84 3.26
CA ASP A 696 -14.49 -13.97 4.62
C ASP A 696 -13.86 -12.64 5.02
N VAL A 697 -14.07 -12.22 6.27
CA VAL A 697 -13.62 -10.93 6.79
C VAL A 697 -12.54 -11.17 7.84
N TYR A 698 -11.33 -10.72 7.54
CA TYR A 698 -10.19 -10.70 8.44
C TYR A 698 -9.53 -9.34 8.33
N PHE A 699 -9.46 -8.62 9.44
CA PHE A 699 -8.93 -7.27 9.41
C PHE A 699 -7.44 -7.30 9.03
N SER A 700 -7.11 -6.51 8.01
CA SER A 700 -5.72 -6.19 7.70
C SER A 700 -5.09 -5.38 8.85
N PRO A 701 -3.76 -5.37 8.98
CA PRO A 701 -3.08 -4.49 9.94
C PRO A 701 -3.51 -3.03 9.84
N ASN A 702 -3.76 -2.53 8.63
CA ASN A 702 -4.28 -1.18 8.40
C ASN A 702 -5.69 -0.99 8.96
N ALA A 703 -6.59 -1.98 8.79
CA ALA A 703 -7.95 -1.92 9.30
C ALA A 703 -8.01 -1.99 10.82
N LEU A 704 -7.20 -2.85 11.45
CA LEU A 704 -7.05 -2.87 12.91
C LEU A 704 -6.56 -1.50 13.41
N TYR A 705 -5.46 -1.00 12.84
CA TYR A 705 -4.88 0.27 13.25
C TYR A 705 -5.84 1.46 13.09
N THR A 706 -6.49 1.58 11.93
CA THR A 706 -7.38 2.72 11.67
C THR A 706 -8.71 2.64 12.42
N SER A 707 -9.16 1.42 12.76
CA SER A 707 -10.30 1.19 13.64
C SER A 707 -10.00 1.53 15.10
N GLU A 708 -8.83 1.15 15.62
CA GLU A 708 -8.49 1.36 17.03
C GLU A 708 -7.92 2.75 17.31
N TYR A 709 -7.10 3.28 16.39
CA TYR A 709 -6.33 4.50 16.61
C TYR A 709 -6.61 5.61 15.60
N GLY A 710 -7.15 5.27 14.43
CA GLY A 710 -7.38 6.24 13.33
C GLY A 710 -8.69 7.02 13.42
N GLY A 711 -9.64 6.57 14.24
CA GLY A 711 -10.99 7.13 14.34
C GLY A 711 -11.90 6.84 13.15
N LEU A 712 -11.49 5.94 12.23
CA LEU A 712 -12.36 5.45 11.17
C LEU A 712 -13.28 4.38 11.73
N ILE A 713 -14.53 4.37 11.28
CA ILE A 713 -15.49 3.35 11.71
C ILE A 713 -15.31 2.16 10.79
N HIS A 714 -15.08 0.98 11.38
CA HIS A 714 -14.95 -0.28 10.66
C HIS A 714 -16.01 -1.28 11.12
N PRO A 715 -16.33 -2.33 10.31
CA PRO A 715 -17.28 -3.38 10.65
C PRO A 715 -16.71 -4.36 11.69
N VAL A 716 -16.29 -3.86 12.85
CA VAL A 716 -15.55 -4.63 13.88
C VAL A 716 -16.30 -5.88 14.35
N ARG A 717 -17.64 -5.81 14.36
CA ARG A 717 -18.53 -6.94 14.72
C ARG A 717 -18.48 -8.10 13.72
N LEU A 718 -17.92 -7.88 12.52
CA LEU A 718 -17.78 -8.87 11.45
C LEU A 718 -16.34 -9.40 11.33
N ASN A 719 -15.39 -8.91 12.14
CA ASN A 719 -14.02 -9.43 12.09
C ASN A 719 -14.01 -10.93 12.44
N HIS A 720 -13.24 -11.72 11.69
CA HIS A 720 -13.17 -13.19 11.72
C HIS A 720 -14.43 -13.94 11.27
N TRP A 721 -15.44 -13.26 10.73
CA TRP A 721 -16.61 -13.94 10.17
C TRP A 721 -16.33 -14.45 8.75
N ARG A 722 -16.77 -15.68 8.47
CA ARG A 722 -16.66 -16.28 7.13
C ARG A 722 -17.91 -16.01 6.30
N GLN A 723 -17.78 -15.88 4.98
CA GLN A 723 -18.90 -15.80 4.03
C GLN A 723 -19.93 -14.71 4.36
N VAL A 724 -19.48 -13.55 4.85
CA VAL A 724 -20.32 -12.39 5.18
C VAL A 724 -21.05 -11.92 3.92
N GLY A 725 -22.38 -11.89 3.97
CA GLY A 725 -23.24 -11.46 2.86
C GLY A 725 -23.60 -9.97 2.88
N PRO A 726 -24.29 -9.46 1.85
CA PRO A 726 -24.61 -8.03 1.74
C PRO A 726 -25.51 -7.46 2.85
N LEU A 727 -26.47 -8.24 3.37
CA LEU A 727 -27.33 -7.81 4.49
C LEU A 727 -26.53 -7.77 5.80
N GLU A 728 -25.71 -8.80 6.05
CA GLU A 728 -24.84 -8.88 7.22
C GLU A 728 -23.82 -7.74 7.22
N SER A 729 -23.22 -7.44 6.06
CA SER A 729 -22.28 -6.32 5.94
C SER A 729 -22.94 -4.97 6.19
N LEU A 730 -24.19 -4.78 5.78
CA LEU A 730 -24.95 -3.55 6.04
C LEU A 730 -25.31 -3.42 7.53
N ALA A 731 -25.87 -4.47 8.13
CA ALA A 731 -26.24 -4.47 9.55
C ALA A 731 -25.02 -4.34 10.49
N GLY A 732 -23.89 -4.94 10.12
CA GLY A 732 -22.66 -4.99 10.89
C GLY A 732 -21.67 -3.85 10.63
N SER A 733 -22.04 -2.84 9.84
CA SER A 733 -21.13 -1.74 9.43
C SER A 733 -20.69 -0.84 10.59
N HIS A 734 -21.58 -0.61 11.56
CA HIS A 734 -21.28 0.15 12.78
C HIS A 734 -20.98 -0.76 13.96
N SER A 735 -20.50 -0.19 15.08
CA SER A 735 -20.26 -0.91 16.34
C SER A 735 -21.56 -1.29 17.09
N ARG A 736 -22.71 -0.75 16.69
CA ARG A 736 -24.04 -0.98 17.28
C ARG A 736 -25.12 -1.16 16.21
N ASP A 737 -26.27 -1.71 16.60
CA ASP A 737 -27.44 -1.87 15.73
C ASP A 737 -28.27 -0.58 15.67
N ASP A 738 -27.87 0.35 14.80
CA ASP A 738 -28.50 1.67 14.63
C ASP A 738 -28.85 2.01 13.17
N VAL A 739 -28.70 1.05 12.26
CA VAL A 739 -28.95 1.25 10.82
C VAL A 739 -30.45 1.16 10.55
N ILE A 740 -31.09 2.31 10.26
CA ILE A 740 -32.50 2.40 9.89
C ILE A 740 -32.63 2.36 8.36
N VAL A 741 -33.53 1.50 7.88
CA VAL A 741 -33.74 1.27 6.46
C VAL A 741 -35.22 1.22 6.10
N MET A 742 -35.53 1.57 4.86
CA MET A 742 -36.75 1.13 4.18
C MET A 742 -36.46 -0.08 3.30
N LEU A 743 -37.43 -0.98 3.18
CA LEU A 743 -37.37 -2.11 2.25
C LEU A 743 -37.93 -1.66 0.90
N ALA A 744 -37.12 -1.75 -0.16
CA ALA A 744 -37.50 -1.32 -1.50
C ALA A 744 -38.16 -2.44 -2.30
N GLY A 745 -39.22 -2.09 -3.04
CA GLY A 745 -39.97 -3.02 -3.87
C GLY A 745 -40.97 -3.87 -3.07
N GLU A 746 -41.35 -5.00 -3.64
CA GLU A 746 -42.27 -5.95 -3.01
C GLU A 746 -41.60 -6.68 -1.83
N VAL A 747 -42.34 -6.80 -0.72
CA VAL A 747 -41.93 -7.53 0.48
C VAL A 747 -42.91 -8.68 0.70
N ILE A 748 -42.39 -9.91 0.71
CA ILE A 748 -43.19 -11.11 0.97
C ILE A 748 -43.07 -11.46 2.45
N VAL A 749 -44.21 -11.62 3.13
CA VAL A 749 -44.27 -12.02 4.54
C VAL A 749 -44.57 -13.51 4.62
N GLU A 750 -43.64 -14.28 5.20
CA GLU A 750 -43.80 -15.71 5.45
C GLU A 750 -44.13 -15.93 6.94
N PRO A 751 -45.28 -16.57 7.24
CA PRO A 751 -45.66 -16.90 8.62
C PRO A 751 -44.83 -18.11 9.09
N GLU A 752 -43.72 -17.84 9.75
CA GLU A 752 -42.91 -18.80 10.50
C GLU A 752 -43.10 -18.55 12.02
N GLU A 753 -42.54 -19.41 12.90
CA GLU A 753 -42.55 -19.21 14.36
C GLU A 753 -41.98 -17.83 14.76
N THR A 754 -40.95 -17.39 14.05
CA THR A 754 -40.55 -15.98 13.96
C THR A 754 -40.84 -15.53 12.54
N PRO A 755 -41.72 -14.53 12.29
CA PRO A 755 -42.06 -14.11 10.94
C PRO A 755 -40.83 -13.77 10.10
N CYS A 756 -40.89 -14.05 8.79
CA CYS A 756 -39.79 -13.79 7.88
C CYS A 756 -40.22 -12.87 6.73
N LEU A 757 -39.51 -11.77 6.54
CA LEU A 757 -39.65 -10.86 5.41
C LEU A 757 -38.65 -11.23 4.32
N ARG A 758 -39.12 -11.38 3.08
CA ARG A 758 -38.26 -11.62 1.92
C ARG A 758 -38.25 -10.44 0.96
N ILE A 759 -37.04 -10.08 0.52
CA ILE A 759 -36.80 -8.92 -0.34
C ILE A 759 -35.98 -9.31 -1.58
N LYS A 760 -36.17 -8.54 -2.66
CA LYS A 760 -35.41 -8.67 -3.92
C LYS A 760 -34.28 -7.65 -4.04
N ALA A 761 -34.43 -6.49 -3.43
CA ALA A 761 -33.49 -5.37 -3.52
C ALA A 761 -32.79 -5.11 -2.18
N GLN A 762 -31.58 -4.54 -2.22
CA GLN A 762 -30.90 -4.09 -1.00
C GLN A 762 -31.76 -3.03 -0.28
N PRO A 763 -31.88 -3.10 1.07
CA PRO A 763 -32.52 -2.05 1.85
C PRO A 763 -31.88 -0.68 1.62
N VAL A 764 -32.70 0.37 1.65
CA VAL A 764 -32.25 1.76 1.47
C VAL A 764 -32.16 2.43 2.82
N GLN A 765 -30.98 2.98 3.16
CA GLN A 765 -30.78 3.70 4.42
C GLN A 765 -31.57 5.01 4.41
N ILE A 766 -32.31 5.27 5.48
CA ILE A 766 -33.16 6.44 5.65
C ILE A 766 -32.93 7.12 7.01
N THR A 767 -33.32 8.38 7.11
CA THR A 767 -33.46 9.09 8.38
C THR A 767 -34.91 9.52 8.56
N GLY A 768 -35.45 9.32 9.76
CA GLY A 768 -36.86 9.55 10.09
C GLY A 768 -37.76 8.36 9.73
N ARG A 769 -39.02 8.45 10.14
CA ARG A 769 -40.11 7.51 9.79
C ARG A 769 -41.21 8.19 9.00
N TYR A 770 -41.43 9.47 9.30
CA TYR A 770 -42.44 10.30 8.66
C TYR A 770 -41.82 11.55 8.08
N TYR A 771 -42.51 12.16 7.13
CA TYR A 771 -42.20 13.47 6.62
C TYR A 771 -43.45 14.34 6.52
N ALA A 772 -43.25 15.65 6.59
CA ALA A 772 -44.26 16.69 6.37
C ALA A 772 -43.69 17.80 5.50
N LEU A 773 -44.58 18.59 4.88
CA LEU A 773 -44.20 19.77 4.10
C LEU A 773 -44.62 21.03 4.86
N VAL A 774 -43.64 21.81 5.32
CA VAL A 774 -43.87 22.92 6.24
C VAL A 774 -43.15 24.20 5.86
N ARG A 775 -43.63 25.32 6.39
CA ARG A 775 -42.91 26.60 6.45
C ARG A 775 -42.58 26.94 7.90
N PHE A 776 -41.33 27.30 8.18
CA PHE A 776 -40.91 27.75 9.50
C PHE A 776 -41.36 29.19 9.73
N VAL A 777 -41.99 29.48 10.88
CA VAL A 777 -42.54 30.81 11.19
C VAL A 777 -41.67 31.57 12.18
N SER A 778 -41.34 30.92 13.30
CA SER A 778 -40.56 31.53 14.37
C SER A 778 -39.87 30.47 15.21
N ALA A 779 -38.68 30.80 15.72
CA ALA A 779 -37.89 29.94 16.59
C ALA A 779 -37.94 30.41 18.06
N THR A 780 -37.88 29.47 19.00
CA THR A 780 -37.59 29.70 20.41
C THR A 780 -36.64 28.60 20.89
N GLY A 781 -35.34 28.89 20.86
CA GLY A 781 -34.31 27.87 21.02
C GLY A 781 -34.38 26.84 19.89
N ASP A 782 -34.44 25.56 20.24
CA ASP A 782 -34.59 24.45 19.29
C ASP A 782 -36.05 24.17 18.90
N LEU A 783 -37.03 24.91 19.46
CA LEU A 783 -38.45 24.76 19.12
C LEU A 783 -38.84 25.73 18.02
N TYR A 784 -39.51 25.22 17.00
CA TYR A 784 -39.95 25.98 15.83
C TYR A 784 -41.45 25.86 15.67
N ARG A 785 -42.13 27.01 15.59
CA ARG A 785 -43.51 27.03 15.09
C ARG A 785 -43.48 26.89 13.58
N VAL A 786 -44.27 25.95 13.07
CA VAL A 786 -44.37 25.68 11.63
C VAL A 786 -45.84 25.70 11.19
N VAL A 787 -46.06 26.02 9.92
CA VAL A 787 -47.38 25.85 9.27
C VAL A 787 -47.26 24.78 8.20
N HIS A 788 -48.18 23.83 8.21
CA HIS A 788 -48.27 22.78 7.20
C HIS A 788 -48.78 23.34 5.88
N PHE A 789 -48.34 22.71 4.79
CA PHE A 789 -48.85 22.99 3.46
C PHE A 789 -50.29 22.50 3.33
N ASN A 790 -51.15 23.36 2.81
CA ASN A 790 -52.53 23.05 2.55
C ASN A 790 -52.70 22.69 1.07
N PRO A 791 -53.06 21.43 0.74
CA PRO A 791 -53.20 21.00 -0.65
C PRO A 791 -54.34 21.71 -1.40
N ASP A 792 -55.36 22.19 -0.69
CA ASP A 792 -56.53 22.84 -1.29
C ASP A 792 -56.20 24.28 -1.73
N SER A 793 -55.58 25.08 -0.85
CA SER A 793 -55.16 26.46 -1.15
C SER A 793 -53.85 26.51 -1.95
N ARG A 794 -53.05 25.44 -1.87
CA ARG A 794 -51.67 25.33 -2.38
C ARG A 794 -50.70 26.33 -1.74
N ASP A 795 -50.93 26.71 -0.49
CA ASP A 795 -50.09 27.61 0.30
C ASP A 795 -49.86 27.05 1.73
N PHE A 796 -49.01 27.69 2.52
CA PHE A 796 -48.71 27.38 3.92
C PHE A 796 -49.68 28.11 4.86
N ASP A 797 -50.96 27.77 4.75
CA ASP A 797 -52.08 28.23 5.59
C ASP A 797 -52.86 27.07 6.25
N GLY A 798 -52.24 25.89 6.32
CA GLY A 798 -52.78 24.71 6.99
C GLY A 798 -52.68 24.77 8.51
N SER A 799 -52.66 23.60 9.16
CA SER A 799 -52.52 23.51 10.61
C SER A 799 -51.16 24.07 11.08
N GLU A 800 -51.17 24.78 12.21
CA GLU A 800 -49.95 25.19 12.89
C GLU A 800 -49.57 24.16 13.95
N GLU A 801 -48.28 23.88 14.08
CA GLU A 801 -47.74 23.06 15.15
C GLU A 801 -46.36 23.55 15.60
N THR A 802 -45.89 23.02 16.73
CA THR A 802 -44.51 23.23 17.18
C THR A 802 -43.71 21.94 16.99
N VAL A 803 -42.62 22.03 16.24
CA VAL A 803 -41.65 20.96 16.03
C VAL A 803 -40.33 21.31 16.71
N ARG A 804 -39.50 20.31 17.00
CA ARG A 804 -38.15 20.51 17.55
C ARG A 804 -37.10 20.26 16.48
N VAL A 805 -36.24 21.25 16.25
CA VAL A 805 -35.08 21.20 15.35
C VAL A 805 -33.82 21.28 16.21
N PRO A 806 -33.34 20.16 16.79
CA PRO A 806 -32.25 20.20 17.77
C PRO A 806 -30.94 20.71 17.14
N GLN A 807 -30.13 21.47 17.88
CA GLN A 807 -28.78 21.77 17.41
C GLN A 807 -27.93 20.50 17.42
N VAL A 808 -27.24 20.21 16.31
CA VAL A 808 -26.46 18.99 16.13
C VAL A 808 -25.10 19.09 16.82
N ILE A 809 -24.45 17.95 17.03
CA ILE A 809 -23.08 17.88 17.58
C ILE A 809 -22.08 18.27 16.50
N ALA A 810 -21.09 19.10 16.86
CA ALA A 810 -20.01 19.48 15.95
C ALA A 810 -19.04 18.31 15.70
N ASP A 811 -18.42 18.30 14.53
CA ASP A 811 -17.33 17.40 14.20
C ASP A 811 -16.05 17.74 15.02
N VAL A 812 -15.02 16.91 14.90
CA VAL A 812 -13.70 17.13 15.55
C VAL A 812 -13.02 18.45 15.16
N ASN A 813 -13.48 19.14 14.13
CA ASN A 813 -12.97 20.45 13.71
C ASN A 813 -13.84 21.62 14.21
N GLY A 814 -14.90 21.34 14.98
CA GLY A 814 -15.85 22.35 15.48
C GLY A 814 -16.90 22.80 14.44
N CYS A 815 -17.06 22.06 13.34
CA CYS A 815 -18.04 22.31 12.28
C CYS A 815 -19.34 21.55 12.56
N TYR A 816 -20.49 22.23 12.49
CA TYR A 816 -21.79 21.59 12.64
C TYR A 816 -22.29 21.09 11.28
N PRO A 817 -22.56 19.79 11.06
CA PRO A 817 -23.06 19.27 9.78
C PRO A 817 -24.33 19.95 9.26
N SER A 818 -25.15 20.50 10.17
CA SER A 818 -26.28 21.39 9.87
C SER A 818 -26.55 22.35 11.03
N SER A 819 -26.62 23.65 10.75
CA SER A 819 -27.05 24.65 11.74
C SER A 819 -28.58 24.66 11.85
N ASN A 820 -29.12 24.81 13.06
CA ASN A 820 -30.54 25.11 13.26
C ASN A 820 -30.84 26.61 13.30
N GLN A 821 -29.86 27.50 13.14
CA GLN A 821 -30.07 28.94 13.33
C GLN A 821 -30.73 29.59 12.12
N ASN A 822 -31.65 30.53 12.36
CA ASN A 822 -32.28 31.36 11.32
C ASN A 822 -32.93 30.56 10.16
N LEU A 823 -33.42 29.35 10.42
CA LEU A 823 -34.05 28.51 9.39
C LEU A 823 -35.33 29.16 8.84
N ASP A 824 -36.06 29.87 9.71
CA ASP A 824 -37.21 30.72 9.41
C ASP A 824 -36.87 31.89 8.47
N LYS A 825 -35.61 32.35 8.48
CA LYS A 825 -35.11 33.44 7.62
C LYS A 825 -34.39 32.93 6.37
N SER A 826 -34.31 31.62 6.17
CA SER A 826 -33.67 31.04 5.00
C SER A 826 -34.37 31.52 3.72
N PRO A 827 -33.64 31.87 2.64
CA PRO A 827 -34.27 32.29 1.38
C PRO A 827 -35.10 31.17 0.72
N LEU A 828 -34.95 29.93 1.18
CA LEU A 828 -35.71 28.78 0.69
C LEU A 828 -37.00 28.52 1.48
N ASN A 829 -37.20 29.21 2.61
CA ASN A 829 -38.33 28.98 3.51
C ASN A 829 -39.68 29.41 2.93
N GLU A 830 -39.70 30.37 2.00
CA GLU A 830 -40.93 30.84 1.33
C GLU A 830 -41.66 29.69 0.60
N MET A 831 -40.90 28.84 -0.10
CA MET A 831 -41.42 27.66 -0.80
C MET A 831 -41.56 26.42 0.09
N GLY A 832 -41.11 26.54 1.34
CA GLY A 832 -41.12 25.53 2.40
C GLY A 832 -40.15 24.38 2.22
N TRP A 833 -40.19 23.51 3.23
CA TRP A 833 -39.25 22.42 3.47
C TRP A 833 -40.00 21.12 3.72
N TYR A 834 -39.52 20.04 3.11
CA TYR A 834 -39.82 18.71 3.60
C TYR A 834 -38.98 18.47 4.86
N ILE A 835 -39.65 18.23 5.98
CA ILE A 835 -39.04 17.82 7.24
C ILE A 835 -39.22 16.31 7.40
N TYR A 836 -38.16 15.59 7.78
CA TYR A 836 -38.20 14.15 8.04
C TYR A 836 -37.83 13.87 9.50
N GLY A 837 -38.53 12.93 10.12
CA GLY A 837 -38.37 12.67 11.55
C GLY A 837 -39.38 11.70 12.15
N ALA A 838 -39.54 11.79 13.46
CA ALA A 838 -40.52 11.07 14.26
C ALA A 838 -40.80 11.84 15.56
N LYS A 839 -41.90 11.53 16.24
CA LYS A 839 -42.17 12.09 17.57
C LYS A 839 -41.26 11.45 18.62
N ASP A 840 -40.84 12.24 19.60
CA ASP A 840 -40.20 11.75 20.81
C ASP A 840 -41.25 11.22 21.83
N ALA A 841 -40.79 10.79 23.00
CA ALA A 841 -41.66 10.31 24.08
C ALA A 841 -42.64 11.38 24.62
N SER A 842 -42.38 12.67 24.38
CA SER A 842 -43.29 13.78 24.76
C SER A 842 -44.38 14.04 23.71
N GLY A 843 -44.30 13.39 22.55
CA GLY A 843 -45.20 13.63 21.42
C GLY A 843 -44.76 14.79 20.50
N THR A 844 -43.58 15.38 20.73
CA THR A 844 -43.04 16.47 19.91
C THR A 844 -42.33 15.90 18.68
N PHE A 845 -42.66 16.39 17.47
CA PHE A 845 -41.98 15.95 16.25
C PHE A 845 -40.56 16.49 16.17
N ILE A 846 -39.58 15.61 16.01
CA ILE A 846 -38.16 15.96 15.94
C ILE A 846 -37.70 15.96 14.49
N VAL A 847 -37.22 17.09 14.01
CA VAL A 847 -36.71 17.25 12.65
C VAL A 847 -35.26 16.76 12.57
N GLN A 848 -35.09 15.57 12.01
CA GLN A 848 -33.79 14.91 11.83
C GLN A 848 -33.18 15.22 10.46
N SER A 849 -34.01 15.53 9.45
CA SER A 849 -33.55 15.75 8.08
C SER A 849 -34.42 16.76 7.32
N LEU A 850 -33.81 17.47 6.36
CA LEU A 850 -34.41 18.58 5.61
C LEU A 850 -34.23 18.41 4.09
N ALA A 851 -35.25 18.79 3.32
CA ALA A 851 -35.13 18.98 1.87
C ALA A 851 -35.91 20.22 1.40
N PRO A 852 -35.30 21.14 0.64
CA PRO A 852 -36.01 22.30 0.12
C PRO A 852 -37.00 21.86 -0.97
N ARG A 853 -38.28 22.22 -0.81
CA ARG A 853 -39.31 21.85 -1.79
C ARG A 853 -38.99 22.41 -3.18
N SER A 854 -38.51 23.65 -3.25
CA SER A 854 -38.16 24.33 -4.50
C SER A 854 -37.11 23.59 -5.35
N LEU A 855 -36.21 22.82 -4.74
CA LEU A 855 -35.17 22.07 -5.46
C LEU A 855 -35.71 20.81 -6.14
N LEU A 856 -36.59 20.07 -5.45
CA LEU A 856 -37.02 18.73 -5.88
C LEU A 856 -38.16 18.77 -6.90
N ARG A 857 -38.81 19.93 -7.08
CA ARG A 857 -39.91 20.10 -8.04
C ARG A 857 -39.43 19.99 -9.48
N LEU A 858 -40.29 19.48 -10.35
CA LEU A 858 -40.08 19.50 -11.80
C LEU A 858 -40.38 20.88 -12.42
N GLN A 859 -39.84 21.93 -11.81
CA GLN A 859 -39.96 23.32 -12.23
C GLN A 859 -38.56 23.95 -12.26
N PRO A 860 -37.85 23.91 -13.40
CA PRO A 860 -36.49 24.43 -13.47
C PRO A 860 -36.51 25.95 -13.46
N GLU A 861 -35.56 26.58 -12.75
CA GLU A 861 -35.34 28.03 -12.76
C GLU A 861 -34.93 28.52 -14.16
N ARG A 862 -34.19 27.68 -14.89
CA ARG A 862 -33.67 27.97 -16.22
C ARG A 862 -33.68 26.73 -17.10
N ILE A 863 -34.01 26.91 -18.37
CA ILE A 863 -33.86 25.87 -19.40
C ILE A 863 -32.79 26.35 -20.38
N ILE A 864 -31.78 25.51 -20.63
CA ILE A 864 -30.70 25.79 -21.57
C ILE A 864 -30.75 24.76 -22.68
N LEU A 865 -30.99 25.25 -23.90
CA LEU A 865 -31.08 24.43 -25.09
C LEU A 865 -29.83 24.60 -25.96
N GLY A 866 -29.42 23.52 -26.60
CA GLY A 866 -28.38 23.51 -27.63
C GLY A 866 -26.98 23.12 -27.15
N LYS A 867 -26.28 22.35 -27.99
CA LYS A 867 -25.02 21.65 -27.65
C LYS A 867 -23.95 22.55 -27.03
N LYS A 868 -23.69 23.73 -27.60
CA LYS A 868 -22.65 24.65 -27.11
C LYS A 868 -23.02 25.29 -25.77
N ALA A 869 -24.26 25.75 -25.62
CA ALA A 869 -24.72 26.44 -24.41
C ALA A 869 -24.79 25.49 -23.22
N VAL A 870 -25.32 24.28 -23.44
CA VAL A 870 -25.38 23.21 -22.43
C VAL A 870 -23.98 22.85 -21.92
N TYR A 871 -23.01 22.62 -22.83
CA TYR A 871 -21.66 22.26 -22.40
C TYR A 871 -20.91 23.40 -21.71
N LYS A 872 -21.14 24.65 -22.13
CA LYS A 872 -20.62 25.83 -21.45
C LYS A 872 -21.13 25.89 -20.00
N TYR A 873 -22.43 25.66 -19.80
CA TYR A 873 -23.03 25.68 -18.48
C TYR A 873 -22.37 24.67 -17.53
N ILE A 874 -22.30 23.40 -17.95
CA ILE A 874 -21.69 22.32 -17.15
C ILE A 874 -20.25 22.65 -16.76
N ARG A 875 -19.43 23.05 -17.73
CA ARG A 875 -17.99 23.27 -17.50
C ARG A 875 -17.70 24.52 -16.66
N GLN A 876 -18.45 25.61 -16.88
CA GLN A 876 -18.11 26.93 -16.36
C GLN A 876 -19.10 27.47 -15.33
N GLU A 877 -20.40 27.44 -15.62
CA GLU A 877 -21.44 28.13 -14.83
C GLU A 877 -21.86 27.31 -13.60
N THR A 878 -21.87 25.97 -13.68
CA THR A 878 -22.34 25.09 -12.59
C THR A 878 -21.66 25.35 -11.25
N TRP A 879 -20.37 25.67 -11.23
CA TRP A 879 -19.59 25.91 -10.00
C TRP A 879 -19.11 27.37 -9.87
N ALA A 880 -19.68 28.29 -10.65
CA ALA A 880 -19.35 29.71 -10.58
C ALA A 880 -19.91 30.37 -9.30
N ASN A 881 -19.21 31.40 -8.83
CA ASN A 881 -19.62 32.30 -7.74
C ASN A 881 -20.11 31.57 -6.47
N ILE A 882 -19.46 30.45 -6.13
CA ILE A 882 -19.94 29.52 -5.10
C ILE A 882 -20.09 30.17 -3.71
N ALA A 883 -19.16 31.02 -3.31
CA ALA A 883 -19.22 31.74 -2.04
C ALA A 883 -20.41 32.71 -1.98
N GLN A 884 -20.69 33.43 -3.07
CA GLN A 884 -21.85 34.35 -3.17
C GLN A 884 -23.19 33.62 -3.24
N ALA A 885 -23.17 32.33 -3.61
CA ALA A 885 -24.34 31.49 -3.73
C ALA A 885 -24.68 30.74 -2.42
N LYS A 886 -23.93 30.97 -1.32
CA LYS A 886 -24.20 30.33 -0.02
C LYS A 886 -25.65 30.54 0.43
N GLY A 887 -26.26 29.49 0.96
CA GLY A 887 -27.68 29.46 1.37
C GLY A 887 -28.67 29.36 0.21
N LYS A 888 -28.22 29.31 -1.05
CA LYS A 888 -29.08 29.25 -2.25
C LYS A 888 -28.97 27.91 -2.97
N ILE A 889 -30.02 27.62 -3.74
CA ILE A 889 -30.06 26.48 -4.68
C ILE A 889 -29.96 26.96 -6.14
N SER A 890 -29.81 26.01 -7.06
CA SER A 890 -30.19 26.23 -8.45
C SER A 890 -30.74 24.96 -9.10
N SER A 891 -31.72 25.12 -10.00
CA SER A 891 -32.37 24.02 -10.73
C SER A 891 -32.41 24.35 -12.23
N VAL A 892 -31.65 23.63 -13.05
CA VAL A 892 -31.49 23.95 -14.48
C VAL A 892 -31.69 22.72 -15.36
N LEU A 893 -32.60 22.79 -16.33
CA LEU A 893 -32.82 21.74 -17.32
C LEU A 893 -31.98 21.99 -18.58
N LEU A 894 -31.17 21.01 -18.95
CA LEU A 894 -30.29 21.02 -20.11
C LEU A 894 -30.78 20.02 -21.14
N SER A 895 -30.92 20.46 -22.40
CA SER A 895 -31.37 19.58 -23.48
C SER A 895 -30.78 19.95 -24.84
N HIS A 896 -30.61 18.96 -25.72
CA HIS A 896 -30.14 19.13 -27.10
C HIS A 896 -31.24 19.32 -28.15
N PRO A 897 -32.43 18.69 -28.07
CA PRO A 897 -33.51 18.93 -29.02
C PRO A 897 -33.97 20.40 -29.09
N LYS A 898 -34.41 20.81 -30.29
CA LYS A 898 -34.99 22.14 -30.59
C LYS A 898 -36.48 22.21 -30.21
N THR A 899 -36.87 21.60 -29.10
CA THR A 899 -38.25 21.63 -28.61
C THR A 899 -38.51 22.91 -27.80
N SER A 900 -39.78 23.24 -27.56
CA SER A 900 -40.13 24.34 -26.66
C SER A 900 -39.79 24.00 -25.21
N ASN A 901 -39.63 25.04 -24.37
CA ASN A 901 -39.38 24.90 -22.94
C ASN A 901 -40.36 23.92 -22.25
N GLN A 902 -41.65 24.01 -22.58
CA GLN A 902 -42.69 23.15 -22.00
C GLN A 902 -42.56 21.70 -22.45
N ALA A 903 -42.21 21.47 -23.72
CA ALA A 903 -42.02 20.11 -24.24
C ALA A 903 -40.85 19.40 -23.54
N ALA A 904 -39.75 20.11 -23.25
CA ALA A 904 -38.61 19.55 -22.53
C ALA A 904 -38.96 19.15 -21.08
N ILE A 905 -39.85 19.88 -20.40
CA ILE A 905 -40.35 19.51 -19.06
C ILE A 905 -41.32 18.33 -19.16
N ASN A 906 -42.21 18.32 -20.15
CA ASN A 906 -43.22 17.27 -20.33
C ASN A 906 -42.61 15.89 -20.65
N GLU A 907 -41.32 15.81 -20.98
CA GLU A 907 -40.60 14.54 -21.11
C GLU A 907 -40.39 13.82 -19.77
N TRP A 908 -40.58 14.50 -18.64
CA TRP A 908 -40.38 13.96 -17.29
C TRP A 908 -41.73 13.63 -16.67
N GLN A 909 -42.15 12.38 -16.84
CA GLN A 909 -43.43 11.87 -16.33
C GLN A 909 -43.23 11.01 -15.09
N GLU A 910 -44.29 10.81 -14.33
CA GLU A 910 -44.29 9.88 -13.19
C GLU A 910 -43.81 8.49 -13.62
N GLY A 911 -42.95 7.88 -12.79
CA GLY A 911 -42.29 6.61 -13.10
C GLY A 911 -41.00 6.73 -13.92
N THR A 912 -40.69 7.90 -14.49
CA THR A 912 -39.42 8.10 -15.22
C THR A 912 -38.24 7.95 -14.26
N LYS A 913 -37.34 6.99 -14.52
CA LYS A 913 -36.07 6.85 -13.81
C LYS A 913 -34.93 7.49 -14.61
N ALA A 914 -33.96 8.05 -13.90
CA ALA A 914 -32.78 8.70 -14.45
C ALA A 914 -31.53 8.41 -13.60
N LEU A 915 -30.37 8.38 -14.25
CA LEU A 915 -29.08 8.19 -13.57
C LEU A 915 -28.65 9.51 -12.92
N VAL A 916 -28.28 9.49 -11.65
CA VAL A 916 -27.72 10.65 -10.95
C VAL A 916 -26.21 10.56 -10.94
N LEU A 917 -25.54 11.66 -11.29
CA LEU A 917 -24.12 11.87 -11.02
C LEU A 917 -24.01 12.92 -9.92
N HIS A 918 -23.58 12.48 -8.74
CA HIS A 918 -23.42 13.33 -7.57
C HIS A 918 -21.98 13.79 -7.43
N VAL A 919 -21.77 15.09 -7.22
CA VAL A 919 -20.47 15.66 -6.84
C VAL A 919 -20.66 16.69 -5.73
N TYR A 920 -19.77 16.68 -4.73
CA TYR A 920 -19.71 17.73 -3.71
C TYR A 920 -18.34 18.43 -3.63
N GLY A 921 -18.36 19.63 -3.07
CA GLY A 921 -17.19 20.45 -2.75
C GLY A 921 -16.78 20.45 -1.27
N GLY A 922 -15.85 21.33 -0.93
CA GLY A 922 -15.19 21.38 0.37
C GLY A 922 -15.80 22.39 1.34
N ILE A 923 -15.34 22.32 2.59
CA ILE A 923 -15.69 23.22 3.69
C ILE A 923 -14.54 24.20 3.92
N GLY A 924 -14.77 25.48 3.61
CA GLY A 924 -13.86 26.61 3.83
C GLY A 924 -14.28 27.49 5.01
N GLY A 925 -13.80 28.74 5.03
CA GLY A 925 -14.09 29.71 6.10
C GLY A 925 -13.18 29.56 7.32
N LYS A 926 -13.60 30.07 8.48
CA LYS A 926 -12.83 29.94 9.74
C LYS A 926 -12.72 28.50 10.21
N LYS A 927 -13.71 27.67 9.88
CA LYS A 927 -13.75 26.22 10.19
C LYS A 927 -13.34 25.36 8.98
N THR A 928 -12.34 25.81 8.21
CA THR A 928 -11.85 25.10 7.02
C THR A 928 -11.37 23.69 7.36
N GLU A 929 -11.85 22.69 6.62
CA GLU A 929 -11.45 21.29 6.80
C GLU A 929 -9.98 21.07 6.37
N PRO A 930 -9.24 20.14 7.00
CA PRO A 930 -7.82 19.91 6.69
C PRO A 930 -7.55 19.66 5.20
N ALA A 931 -8.42 18.89 4.53
CA ALA A 931 -8.29 18.57 3.11
C ALA A 931 -8.43 19.80 2.18
N ALA A 932 -9.07 20.87 2.65
CA ALA A 932 -9.30 22.09 1.89
C ALA A 932 -8.31 23.22 2.23
N ARG A 933 -7.32 22.98 3.10
CA ARG A 933 -6.24 23.95 3.40
C ARG A 933 -5.22 24.11 2.27
N SER A 934 -5.18 23.14 1.35
CA SER A 934 -4.38 23.23 0.13
C SER A 934 -5.20 23.93 -0.98
N PRO A 935 -4.56 24.52 -2.00
CA PRO A 935 -5.28 25.10 -3.14
C PRO A 935 -6.03 24.04 -3.98
N ILE A 936 -5.83 22.75 -3.70
CA ILE A 936 -6.41 21.61 -4.39
C ILE A 936 -7.39 20.91 -3.46
N PHE A 937 -8.66 20.89 -3.83
CA PHE A 937 -9.69 20.07 -3.18
C PHE A 937 -10.33 19.13 -4.20
N PHE A 938 -10.26 17.82 -3.97
CA PHE A 938 -10.70 16.82 -4.95
C PHE A 938 -12.24 16.68 -5.02
N GLY A 939 -12.92 16.72 -3.87
CA GLY A 939 -14.34 16.40 -3.77
C GLY A 939 -14.62 14.90 -3.74
N HIS A 940 -15.87 14.53 -4.03
CA HIS A 940 -16.34 13.15 -4.11
C HIS A 940 -17.26 12.95 -5.31
N PHE A 941 -17.36 11.72 -5.79
CA PHE A 941 -18.20 11.31 -6.91
C PHE A 941 -18.97 10.04 -6.54
N ALA A 942 -20.27 10.04 -6.81
CA ALA A 942 -21.10 8.85 -6.70
C ALA A 942 -22.18 8.81 -7.79
N TYR A 943 -22.66 7.60 -8.09
CA TYR A 943 -23.87 7.42 -8.87
C TYR A 943 -25.10 7.34 -7.96
N GLY A 944 -26.27 7.62 -8.52
CA GLY A 944 -27.56 7.48 -7.87
C GLY A 944 -28.65 7.20 -8.89
N ILE A 945 -29.88 7.03 -8.42
CA ILE A 945 -31.08 6.96 -9.26
C ILE A 945 -32.08 7.98 -8.75
N ALA A 946 -32.58 8.79 -9.67
CA ALA A 946 -33.70 9.67 -9.42
C ALA A 946 -34.94 9.09 -10.12
N GLN A 947 -36.07 9.11 -9.43
CA GLN A 947 -37.36 8.74 -9.98
C GLN A 947 -38.32 9.93 -9.86
N VAL A 948 -39.10 10.18 -10.90
CA VAL A 948 -40.20 11.13 -10.81
C VAL A 948 -41.38 10.45 -10.12
N VAL A 949 -41.79 10.99 -8.98
CA VAL A 949 -42.90 10.46 -8.16
C VAL A 949 -43.97 11.50 -7.96
N TRP A 950 -45.20 11.04 -7.67
CA TRP A 950 -46.28 11.90 -7.19
C TRP A 950 -46.11 12.17 -5.69
N GLU A 951 -46.03 13.44 -5.31
CA GLU A 951 -45.97 13.86 -3.91
C GLU A 951 -47.37 14.20 -3.39
N PRO A 952 -47.92 13.37 -2.48
CA PRO A 952 -49.31 13.51 -2.04
C PRO A 952 -49.58 14.77 -1.21
N LEU A 953 -48.63 15.27 -0.41
CA LEU A 953 -48.87 16.46 0.44
C LEU A 953 -49.03 17.74 -0.39
N ALA A 954 -48.26 17.85 -1.48
CA ALA A 954 -48.29 19.03 -2.35
C ALA A 954 -49.13 18.84 -3.62
N ALA A 955 -49.64 17.63 -3.87
CA ALA A 955 -50.33 17.24 -5.09
C ALA A 955 -49.56 17.66 -6.36
N GLU A 956 -48.26 17.35 -6.41
CA GLU A 956 -47.38 17.68 -7.53
C GLU A 956 -46.30 16.61 -7.76
N LYS A 957 -45.63 16.65 -8.92
CA LYS A 957 -44.52 15.75 -9.21
C LYS A 957 -43.20 16.30 -8.62
N ARG A 958 -42.38 15.41 -8.08
CA ARG A 958 -41.00 15.72 -7.62
C ARG A 958 -40.01 14.62 -7.95
N PHE A 959 -38.72 14.93 -7.81
CA PHE A 959 -37.67 13.92 -7.79
C PHE A 959 -37.58 13.24 -6.42
N GLU A 960 -37.60 11.92 -6.43
CA GLU A 960 -37.17 11.05 -5.34
C GLU A 960 -35.77 10.53 -5.68
N ILE A 961 -34.79 10.76 -4.81
CA ILE A 961 -33.38 10.51 -5.14
C ILE A 961 -32.76 9.52 -4.14
N ASN A 962 -32.22 8.44 -4.69
CA ASN A 962 -31.44 7.44 -3.97
C ASN A 962 -30.00 7.44 -4.47
N TYR A 963 -29.04 7.53 -3.56
CA TYR A 963 -27.61 7.57 -3.86
C TYR A 963 -26.99 6.20 -3.63
N HIS A 964 -26.20 5.72 -4.58
CA HIS A 964 -25.39 4.52 -4.44
C HIS A 964 -23.97 4.92 -4.06
N GLN A 965 -23.75 5.13 -2.77
CA GLN A 965 -22.48 5.63 -2.24
C GLN A 965 -21.44 4.52 -2.18
N VAL A 966 -20.56 4.51 -3.18
CA VAL A 966 -19.26 3.83 -3.10
C VAL A 966 -18.33 4.75 -2.31
N TYR A 967 -18.34 4.60 -0.99
CA TYR A 967 -17.65 5.50 -0.07
C TYR A 967 -16.78 4.72 0.89
N THR A 968 -15.54 5.16 1.08
CA THR A 968 -14.60 4.51 2.00
C THR A 968 -15.05 4.67 3.45
N HIS A 969 -14.51 3.82 4.33
CA HIS A 969 -14.70 3.98 5.76
C HIS A 969 -14.27 5.40 6.18
N ASN A 970 -15.07 6.03 7.03
CA ASN A 970 -14.99 7.45 7.36
C ASN A 970 -15.24 7.65 8.86
N THR A 971 -15.00 8.87 9.32
CA THR A 971 -15.18 9.24 10.73
C THR A 971 -16.64 9.53 11.08
N ASP A 972 -17.50 9.84 10.10
CA ASP A 972 -18.86 10.38 10.30
C ASP A 972 -19.96 9.33 10.41
N GLY A 973 -19.71 8.08 10.02
CA GLY A 973 -20.70 6.98 10.07
C GLY A 973 -21.56 6.89 8.82
N LEU A 974 -21.07 7.37 7.67
CA LEU A 974 -21.70 7.11 6.39
C LEU A 974 -21.35 5.69 5.92
N ILE A 975 -22.36 4.85 5.72
CA ILE A 975 -22.17 3.46 5.28
C ILE A 975 -22.29 3.37 3.77
N ALA A 976 -21.31 2.76 3.10
CA ALA A 976 -21.39 2.45 1.68
C ALA A 976 -22.64 1.61 1.36
N GLY A 977 -23.48 2.06 0.44
CA GLY A 977 -24.74 1.40 0.15
C GLY A 977 -25.71 2.29 -0.63
N THR A 978 -26.99 1.94 -0.58
CA THR A 978 -28.07 2.79 -1.11
C THR A 978 -28.61 3.65 0.01
N LEU A 979 -28.58 4.97 -0.18
CA LEU A 979 -29.04 5.96 0.81
C LEU A 979 -30.06 6.89 0.17
N HIS A 980 -31.19 7.07 0.84
CA HIS A 980 -32.18 8.07 0.44
C HIS A 980 -31.66 9.50 0.69
N TRP A 981 -32.24 10.51 0.01
CA TRP A 981 -31.98 11.92 0.29
C TRP A 981 -31.98 12.22 1.78
N SER A 982 -32.98 11.70 2.51
CA SER A 982 -33.14 11.99 3.93
C SER A 982 -31.94 11.55 4.78
N ARG A 983 -31.18 10.54 4.34
CA ARG A 983 -29.98 10.04 5.03
C ARG A 983 -28.68 10.65 4.51
N PHE A 984 -28.53 10.81 3.20
CA PHE A 984 -27.24 11.20 2.62
C PHE A 984 -27.03 12.71 2.54
N LEU A 985 -28.01 13.46 2.00
CA LEU A 985 -27.88 14.92 1.88
C LEU A 985 -28.61 15.64 3.01
N GLY A 986 -29.87 15.29 3.22
CA GLY A 986 -30.76 16.04 4.11
C GLY A 986 -30.56 15.80 5.60
N ASP A 987 -29.92 14.69 6.00
CA ASP A 987 -29.68 14.38 7.41
C ASP A 987 -28.88 15.50 8.07
N ARG A 988 -29.40 16.02 9.18
CA ARG A 988 -28.81 17.19 9.83
C ARG A 988 -27.52 16.87 10.57
N GLN A 989 -27.34 15.63 11.03
CA GLN A 989 -26.14 15.21 11.77
C GLN A 989 -25.15 14.45 10.89
N PHE A 990 -25.66 13.56 10.03
CA PHE A 990 -24.85 12.63 9.23
C PHE A 990 -24.80 12.98 7.74
N GLY A 991 -25.59 13.97 7.31
CA GLY A 991 -25.70 14.39 5.92
C GLY A 991 -24.84 15.61 5.58
N TRP A 992 -24.78 15.94 4.30
CA TRP A 992 -23.79 16.89 3.76
C TRP A 992 -24.34 18.24 3.32
N VAL A 993 -25.65 18.40 3.13
CA VAL A 993 -26.22 19.55 2.42
C VAL A 993 -26.09 20.89 3.17
N GLY A 994 -25.96 20.83 4.50
CA GLY A 994 -25.76 22.00 5.36
C GLY A 994 -24.34 22.56 5.32
N VAL A 995 -23.34 21.69 5.13
CA VAL A 995 -21.92 22.05 5.24
C VAL A 995 -21.15 22.03 3.92
N ARG A 996 -21.65 21.32 2.90
CA ARG A 996 -20.95 21.21 1.61
C ARG A 996 -21.82 21.76 0.47
N PRO A 997 -21.21 22.38 -0.56
CA PRO A 997 -21.90 22.62 -1.81
C PRO A 997 -22.00 21.31 -2.60
N THR A 998 -23.16 21.03 -3.18
CA THR A 998 -23.43 19.81 -3.96
C THR A 998 -23.95 20.13 -5.36
N CYS A 999 -23.74 19.21 -6.28
CA CYS A 999 -24.28 19.24 -7.63
C CYS A 999 -24.69 17.82 -8.05
N ASP A 1000 -25.99 17.62 -8.28
CA ASP A 1000 -26.56 16.41 -8.83
C ASP A 1000 -26.94 16.64 -10.29
N LEU A 1001 -26.35 15.84 -11.19
CA LEU A 1001 -26.71 15.81 -12.60
C LEU A 1001 -27.62 14.60 -12.83
N ILE A 1002 -28.92 14.85 -12.99
CA ILE A 1002 -29.95 13.84 -13.24
C ILE A 1002 -30.06 13.63 -14.74
N VAL A 1003 -29.50 12.53 -15.24
CA VAL A 1003 -29.38 12.20 -16.66
C VAL A 1003 -30.48 11.24 -17.08
N LYS A 1004 -31.43 11.74 -17.87
CA LYS A 1004 -32.45 10.93 -18.53
C LYS A 1004 -31.97 10.53 -19.92
N LEU A 1005 -31.92 9.22 -20.15
CA LEU A 1005 -31.72 8.61 -21.46
C LEU A 1005 -32.79 7.53 -21.65
N ASP A 1006 -33.59 7.61 -22.70
CA ASP A 1006 -34.73 6.68 -22.85
C ASP A 1006 -34.30 5.20 -22.91
N ALA A 1007 -33.14 4.92 -23.50
CA ALA A 1007 -32.56 3.58 -23.54
C ALA A 1007 -32.25 2.98 -22.14
N PHE A 1008 -32.22 3.79 -21.09
CA PHE A 1008 -31.99 3.32 -19.72
C PHE A 1008 -33.24 2.76 -19.02
N ASN A 1009 -34.43 3.07 -19.55
CA ASN A 1009 -35.71 2.62 -19.01
C ASN A 1009 -36.34 1.49 -19.86
N GLU A 1010 -35.64 0.98 -20.87
CA GLU A 1010 -36.11 -0.15 -21.69
C GLU A 1010 -35.86 -1.47 -20.94
N GLU A 1011 -36.88 -2.32 -20.90
CA GLU A 1011 -36.81 -3.66 -20.32
C GLU A 1011 -35.96 -4.59 -21.19
N LEU A 1012 -35.07 -5.34 -20.57
CA LEU A 1012 -34.16 -6.25 -21.25
C LEU A 1012 -34.78 -7.66 -21.28
N GLU A 1013 -35.72 -7.89 -22.20
CA GLU A 1013 -36.53 -9.12 -22.32
C GLU A 1013 -35.71 -10.43 -22.42
N PHE A 1014 -34.42 -10.35 -22.74
CA PHE A 1014 -33.52 -11.51 -22.81
C PHE A 1014 -33.00 -11.99 -21.44
N TYR A 1015 -33.34 -11.31 -20.35
CA TYR A 1015 -33.18 -11.79 -18.98
C TYR A 1015 -34.53 -12.27 -18.43
N GLU A 1016 -34.52 -13.31 -17.57
CA GLU A 1016 -35.73 -13.94 -17.02
C GLU A 1016 -36.73 -12.96 -16.36
N ASN A 1017 -36.24 -11.87 -15.77
CA ASN A 1017 -37.05 -10.85 -15.08
C ASN A 1017 -37.16 -9.52 -15.85
N ALA A 1018 -36.71 -9.48 -17.11
CA ALA A 1018 -36.71 -8.30 -17.97
C ALA A 1018 -36.29 -6.97 -17.27
N PRO A 1019 -35.16 -6.93 -16.53
CA PRO A 1019 -34.75 -5.74 -15.79
C PRO A 1019 -34.44 -4.59 -16.75
N THR A 1020 -34.60 -3.35 -16.30
CA THR A 1020 -34.09 -2.20 -17.05
C THR A 1020 -32.58 -2.08 -16.93
N VAL A 1021 -31.95 -1.29 -17.80
CA VAL A 1021 -30.51 -0.99 -17.72
C VAL A 1021 -30.15 -0.35 -16.37
N LEU A 1022 -31.01 0.53 -15.84
CA LEU A 1022 -30.79 1.16 -14.53
C LEU A 1022 -30.88 0.16 -13.38
N ASP A 1023 -31.73 -0.86 -13.48
CA ASP A 1023 -31.81 -1.92 -12.48
C ASP A 1023 -30.51 -2.75 -12.50
N LEU A 1024 -29.95 -3.06 -13.67
CA LEU A 1024 -28.63 -3.72 -13.78
C LEU A 1024 -27.50 -2.84 -13.22
N ILE A 1025 -27.45 -1.55 -13.55
CA ILE A 1025 -26.47 -0.62 -12.98
C ILE A 1025 -26.57 -0.63 -11.44
N SER A 1026 -27.79 -0.63 -10.90
CA SER A 1026 -28.03 -0.69 -9.45
C SER A 1026 -27.45 -1.94 -8.82
N VAL A 1027 -27.62 -3.11 -9.46
CA VAL A 1027 -27.09 -4.38 -8.95
C VAL A 1027 -25.56 -4.34 -8.88
N TYR A 1028 -24.88 -3.83 -9.91
CA TYR A 1028 -23.41 -3.72 -9.92
C TYR A 1028 -22.90 -2.71 -8.88
N LEU A 1029 -23.59 -1.58 -8.72
CA LEU A 1029 -23.28 -0.61 -7.67
C LEU A 1029 -23.50 -1.20 -6.28
N GLN A 1030 -24.60 -1.91 -6.05
CA GLN A 1030 -24.88 -2.57 -4.77
C GLN A 1030 -23.82 -3.62 -4.44
N ALA A 1031 -23.40 -4.44 -5.42
CA ALA A 1031 -22.29 -5.38 -5.27
C ALA A 1031 -20.99 -4.67 -4.88
N MET A 1032 -20.66 -3.55 -5.55
CA MET A 1032 -19.49 -2.73 -5.24
C MET A 1032 -19.56 -2.19 -3.80
N THR A 1033 -20.69 -1.57 -3.41
CA THR A 1033 -20.86 -1.02 -2.06
C THR A 1033 -20.79 -2.07 -0.97
N ALA A 1034 -21.33 -3.27 -1.20
CA ALA A 1034 -21.26 -4.37 -0.26
C ALA A 1034 -19.83 -4.87 -0.04
N ARG A 1035 -18.97 -4.86 -1.07
CA ARG A 1035 -17.53 -5.15 -0.92
C ARG A 1035 -16.81 -4.03 -0.18
N TYR A 1036 -17.14 -2.78 -0.46
CA TYR A 1036 -16.60 -1.60 0.23
C TYR A 1036 -16.86 -1.64 1.75
N ARG A 1037 -18.07 -2.05 2.17
CA ARG A 1037 -18.44 -2.19 3.58
C ARG A 1037 -17.53 -3.13 4.39
N ILE A 1038 -16.81 -4.05 3.74
CA ILE A 1038 -15.96 -5.05 4.41
C ILE A 1038 -14.51 -5.03 3.89
N GLY A 1039 -14.12 -4.02 3.11
CA GLY A 1039 -12.77 -3.97 2.53
C GLY A 1039 -12.43 -5.13 1.62
N ASP A 1040 -13.43 -5.69 0.93
CA ASP A 1040 -13.31 -6.94 0.18
C ASP A 1040 -12.78 -8.13 1.00
N GLY A 1041 -13.08 -8.14 2.31
CA GLY A 1041 -12.62 -9.14 3.26
C GLY A 1041 -11.43 -8.68 4.11
N THR A 1042 -10.81 -7.53 3.80
CA THR A 1042 -9.68 -6.99 4.58
C THR A 1042 -10.10 -6.09 5.75
N GLY A 1043 -11.41 -5.88 5.94
CA GLY A 1043 -11.96 -5.07 7.02
C GLY A 1043 -11.96 -3.55 6.78
N GLY A 1044 -11.29 -3.04 5.74
CA GLY A 1044 -11.23 -1.61 5.45
C GLY A 1044 -11.02 -1.27 3.97
N THR A 1045 -11.44 -0.08 3.56
CA THR A 1045 -11.20 0.46 2.20
C THR A 1045 -10.70 1.89 2.34
N TYR A 1046 -9.69 2.26 1.57
CA TYR A 1046 -8.98 3.54 1.68
C TYR A 1046 -8.84 4.19 0.31
N VAL A 1047 -8.74 5.52 0.29
CA VAL A 1047 -8.54 6.27 -0.95
C VAL A 1047 -7.07 6.18 -1.39
N GLY A 1048 -6.85 5.69 -2.60
CA GLY A 1048 -5.55 5.67 -3.27
C GLY A 1048 -5.60 6.32 -4.68
N PRO A 1049 -4.45 6.45 -5.36
CA PRO A 1049 -4.32 7.09 -6.66
C PRO A 1049 -4.72 6.13 -7.80
N ALA A 1050 -4.79 4.83 -7.54
CA ALA A 1050 -5.36 3.84 -8.46
C ALA A 1050 -6.78 3.44 -8.12
N ASN A 1051 -7.19 3.58 -6.86
CA ASN A 1051 -8.46 3.05 -6.37
C ASN A 1051 -9.09 4.12 -5.49
N ASN A 1052 -10.07 4.82 -6.04
CA ASN A 1052 -10.86 5.81 -5.34
C ASN A 1052 -12.34 5.66 -5.70
N CYS A 1053 -13.18 6.32 -4.92
CA CYS A 1053 -14.64 6.26 -5.07
C CYS A 1053 -15.11 6.58 -6.50
N ALA A 1054 -14.46 7.52 -7.20
CA ALA A 1054 -14.82 7.90 -8.56
C ALA A 1054 -14.45 6.80 -9.57
N GLN A 1055 -13.25 6.23 -9.46
CA GLN A 1055 -12.79 5.12 -10.30
C GLN A 1055 -13.70 3.89 -10.15
N ASP A 1056 -14.00 3.50 -8.92
CA ASP A 1056 -14.77 2.29 -8.63
C ASP A 1056 -16.27 2.44 -8.93
N SER A 1057 -16.83 3.64 -8.72
CA SER A 1057 -18.19 3.96 -9.19
C SER A 1057 -18.29 3.84 -10.70
N ASN A 1058 -17.31 4.36 -11.45
CA ASN A 1058 -17.28 4.26 -12.91
C ASN A 1058 -17.06 2.81 -13.36
N HIS A 1059 -16.23 2.03 -12.65
CA HIS A 1059 -16.05 0.61 -12.93
C HIS A 1059 -17.38 -0.15 -12.87
N ALA A 1060 -18.18 0.04 -11.82
CA ALA A 1060 -19.50 -0.60 -11.69
C ALA A 1060 -20.43 -0.26 -12.88
N LEU A 1061 -20.46 1.01 -13.32
CA LEU A 1061 -21.20 1.41 -14.52
C LEU A 1061 -20.69 0.67 -15.76
N PHE A 1062 -19.38 0.64 -15.99
CA PHE A 1062 -18.78 -0.01 -17.14
C PHE A 1062 -19.07 -1.51 -17.20
N SER A 1063 -18.92 -2.21 -16.07
CA SER A 1063 -19.17 -3.65 -15.99
C SER A 1063 -20.62 -3.99 -16.30
N SER A 1064 -21.58 -3.16 -15.86
CA SER A 1064 -23.00 -3.35 -16.19
C SER A 1064 -23.28 -3.19 -17.69
N LEU A 1065 -22.70 -2.17 -18.34
CA LEU A 1065 -22.86 -1.96 -19.78
C LEU A 1065 -22.18 -3.07 -20.60
N GLN A 1066 -21.03 -3.57 -20.15
CA GLN A 1066 -20.33 -4.69 -20.80
C GLN A 1066 -21.09 -6.01 -20.63
N ALA A 1067 -21.71 -6.25 -19.47
CA ALA A 1067 -22.55 -7.43 -19.26
C ALA A 1067 -23.72 -7.45 -20.24
N ILE A 1068 -24.34 -6.29 -20.48
CA ILE A 1068 -25.38 -6.14 -21.52
C ILE A 1068 -24.80 -6.44 -22.90
N GLU A 1069 -23.64 -5.88 -23.27
CA GLU A 1069 -23.00 -6.17 -24.58
C GLU A 1069 -22.71 -7.66 -24.78
N ARG A 1070 -22.32 -8.39 -23.73
CA ARG A 1070 -22.04 -9.84 -23.76
C ARG A 1070 -23.31 -10.70 -23.82
N ALA A 1071 -24.39 -10.26 -23.20
CA ALA A 1071 -25.65 -11.01 -23.13
C ALA A 1071 -26.47 -10.95 -24.44
N LEU A 1072 -26.15 -10.01 -25.34
CA LEU A 1072 -26.82 -9.88 -26.64
C LEU A 1072 -26.37 -10.98 -27.61
N THR A 1073 -27.22 -11.98 -27.84
CA THR A 1073 -27.12 -12.89 -28.98
C THR A 1073 -27.61 -12.21 -30.27
N ILE A 1074 -27.00 -12.56 -31.40
CA ILE A 1074 -26.89 -11.76 -32.64
C ILE A 1074 -28.22 -11.37 -33.36
N GLU A 1075 -29.41 -11.78 -32.91
CA GLU A 1075 -30.57 -11.81 -33.82
C GLU A 1075 -31.57 -10.64 -33.79
N ARG A 1076 -31.60 -9.74 -32.78
CA ARG A 1076 -32.47 -8.54 -32.81
C ARG A 1076 -31.92 -7.34 -32.02
N PHE A 1077 -31.36 -6.34 -32.70
CA PHE A 1077 -30.95 -5.09 -32.06
C PHE A 1077 -32.03 -4.00 -32.20
N SER A 1078 -32.59 -3.54 -31.08
CA SER A 1078 -33.35 -2.27 -31.08
C SER A 1078 -32.39 -1.09 -31.30
N ALA A 1079 -32.87 0.01 -31.88
CA ALA A 1079 -32.06 1.22 -32.08
C ALA A 1079 -31.48 1.76 -30.77
N ARG A 1080 -32.19 1.55 -29.66
CA ARG A 1080 -31.81 1.95 -28.30
C ARG A 1080 -30.72 1.06 -27.73
N ILE A 1081 -30.74 -0.27 -27.95
CA ILE A 1081 -29.63 -1.16 -27.58
C ILE A 1081 -28.33 -0.76 -28.31
N LEU A 1082 -28.40 -0.41 -29.59
CA LEU A 1082 -27.23 0.10 -30.32
C LEU A 1082 -26.72 1.44 -29.75
N GLN A 1083 -27.61 2.29 -29.24
CA GLN A 1083 -27.24 3.52 -28.55
C GLN A 1083 -26.47 3.23 -27.25
N LEU A 1084 -26.86 2.21 -26.49
CA LEU A 1084 -26.16 1.76 -25.28
C LEU A 1084 -24.74 1.26 -25.57
N ILE A 1085 -24.57 0.44 -26.62
CA ILE A 1085 -23.25 -0.05 -27.03
C ILE A 1085 -22.34 1.12 -27.44
N LYS A 1086 -22.88 2.08 -28.21
CA LYS A 1086 -22.14 3.31 -28.59
C LYS A 1086 -21.78 4.15 -27.36
N LEU A 1087 -22.70 4.29 -26.41
CA LEU A 1087 -22.48 4.97 -25.14
C LEU A 1087 -21.35 4.32 -24.34
N GLY A 1088 -21.39 3.00 -24.14
CA GLY A 1088 -20.36 2.25 -23.43
C GLY A 1088 -18.97 2.40 -24.04
N LYS A 1089 -18.86 2.27 -25.38
CA LYS A 1089 -17.60 2.47 -26.11
C LYS A 1089 -17.09 3.91 -26.00
N ALA A 1090 -17.99 4.90 -26.07
CA ALA A 1090 -17.62 6.30 -25.94
C ALA A 1090 -17.13 6.66 -24.53
N LEU A 1091 -17.82 6.16 -23.49
CA LEU A 1091 -17.41 6.35 -22.10
C LEU A 1091 -16.04 5.71 -21.83
N LYS A 1092 -15.81 4.46 -22.28
CA LYS A 1092 -14.51 3.77 -22.12
C LYS A 1092 -13.38 4.57 -22.76
N ARG A 1093 -13.56 5.01 -24.00
CA ARG A 1093 -12.55 5.80 -24.73
C ARG A 1093 -12.24 7.15 -24.06
N GLN A 1094 -13.24 7.83 -23.50
CA GLN A 1094 -13.05 9.15 -22.91
C GLN A 1094 -12.40 9.07 -21.52
N LEU A 1095 -12.82 8.10 -20.69
CA LEU A 1095 -12.33 7.95 -19.32
C LEU A 1095 -11.02 7.15 -19.22
N GLN A 1096 -10.66 6.35 -20.23
CA GLN A 1096 -9.39 5.60 -20.33
C GLN A 1096 -8.60 5.96 -21.60
N PRO A 1097 -8.08 7.20 -21.74
CA PRO A 1097 -7.48 7.67 -22.99
C PRO A 1097 -6.19 6.94 -23.41
N LEU A 1098 -5.48 6.30 -22.48
CA LEU A 1098 -4.20 5.63 -22.74
C LEU A 1098 -4.35 4.12 -23.06
N GLY A 1099 -5.59 3.63 -23.20
CA GLY A 1099 -5.89 2.41 -23.95
C GLY A 1099 -5.51 1.06 -23.33
N ALA A 1100 -4.78 1.00 -22.22
CA ALA A 1100 -4.58 -0.26 -21.49
C ALA A 1100 -5.77 -0.50 -20.56
N PRO A 1101 -6.56 -1.57 -20.77
CA PRO A 1101 -7.58 -1.97 -19.81
C PRO A 1101 -6.89 -2.27 -18.49
N ARG A 1102 -7.45 -1.75 -17.40
CA ARG A 1102 -7.18 -2.33 -16.09
C ARG A 1102 -7.63 -3.79 -16.15
N ASN A 1103 -6.70 -4.75 -16.03
CA ASN A 1103 -6.99 -6.18 -16.16
C ASN A 1103 -8.13 -6.63 -15.22
N ASP A 1104 -8.24 -6.00 -14.05
CA ASP A 1104 -9.31 -6.21 -13.07
C ASP A 1104 -10.69 -5.79 -13.60
N TRP A 1105 -10.77 -4.79 -14.49
CA TRP A 1105 -12.03 -4.37 -15.12
C TRP A 1105 -12.48 -5.31 -16.24
N GLU A 1106 -11.53 -5.93 -16.97
CA GLU A 1106 -11.88 -6.87 -18.04
C GLU A 1106 -12.36 -8.23 -17.52
N ASN A 1107 -11.76 -8.68 -16.42
CA ASN A 1107 -12.12 -9.91 -15.72
C ASN A 1107 -13.30 -9.75 -14.76
N ASN A 1108 -13.82 -8.52 -14.59
CA ASN A 1108 -14.85 -8.18 -13.60
C ASN A 1108 -14.45 -8.58 -12.16
N GLU A 1109 -13.15 -8.53 -11.89
CA GLU A 1109 -12.56 -8.72 -10.57
C GLU A 1109 -12.61 -7.36 -9.85
N PHE A 1110 -13.49 -7.21 -8.86
CA PHE A 1110 -13.51 -5.96 -8.07
C PHE A 1110 -12.34 -5.97 -7.09
N ASN A 1111 -11.12 -5.70 -7.55
CA ASN A 1111 -9.96 -5.55 -6.68
C ASN A 1111 -10.06 -4.19 -5.97
N LEU A 1112 -10.66 -4.19 -4.77
CA LEU A 1112 -10.78 -2.98 -3.98
C LEU A 1112 -9.41 -2.52 -3.50
N GLY A 1113 -9.20 -1.21 -3.55
CA GLY A 1113 -7.93 -0.61 -3.21
C GLY A 1113 -7.43 -1.00 -1.83
N SER A 1114 -6.30 -1.72 -1.81
CA SER A 1114 -5.37 -1.71 -0.70
C SER A 1114 -4.67 -0.34 -0.65
N ALA A 1115 -4.04 0.00 0.48
CA ALA A 1115 -3.43 1.31 0.65
C ALA A 1115 -2.44 1.58 -0.49
N LEU A 1116 -2.23 2.87 -0.83
CA LEU A 1116 -1.27 3.34 -1.85
C LEU A 1116 0.10 2.62 -1.74
N GLU A 1117 0.43 2.26 -0.51
CA GLU A 1117 1.65 1.63 -0.02
C GLU A 1117 1.82 0.14 -0.41
N ASP A 1118 0.77 -0.57 -0.83
CA ASP A 1118 0.82 -2.03 -1.04
C ASP A 1118 1.29 -2.43 -2.44
N ALA A 1119 1.12 -1.56 -3.45
CA ALA A 1119 1.61 -1.78 -4.82
C ALA A 1119 1.88 -0.45 -5.57
N PRO A 1120 2.83 0.39 -5.09
CA PRO A 1120 2.96 1.80 -5.50
C PRO A 1120 3.19 2.00 -7.01
N LEU A 1121 4.02 1.18 -7.66
CA LEU A 1121 4.30 1.32 -9.10
C LEU A 1121 3.12 0.88 -9.98
N THR A 1122 2.46 -0.23 -9.64
CA THR A 1122 1.26 -0.71 -10.34
C THR A 1122 0.11 0.28 -10.15
N ASN A 1123 -0.08 0.77 -8.92
CA ASN A 1123 -1.09 1.78 -8.60
C ASN A 1123 -0.80 3.12 -9.29
N PHE A 1124 0.46 3.53 -9.39
CA PHE A 1124 0.83 4.73 -10.13
C PHE A 1124 0.56 4.60 -11.63
N LYS A 1125 0.95 3.47 -12.26
CA LYS A 1125 0.66 3.19 -13.68
C LYS A 1125 -0.84 3.14 -13.96
N ASN A 1126 -1.61 2.48 -13.10
CA ASN A 1126 -3.07 2.37 -13.22
C ASN A 1126 -3.77 3.73 -13.01
N GLY A 1127 -3.28 4.54 -12.07
CA GLY A 1127 -3.74 5.91 -11.84
C GLY A 1127 -3.49 6.82 -13.04
N LEU A 1128 -2.31 6.73 -13.66
CA LEU A 1128 -1.99 7.47 -14.89
C LEU A 1128 -2.85 7.03 -16.08
N GLY A 1129 -3.11 5.73 -16.24
CA GLY A 1129 -3.95 5.18 -17.31
C GLY A 1129 -5.41 5.66 -17.27
N SER A 1130 -5.89 6.03 -16.08
CA SER A 1130 -7.26 6.49 -15.81
C SER A 1130 -7.32 7.91 -15.24
N TRP A 1131 -6.36 8.78 -15.58
CA TRP A 1131 -6.20 10.09 -14.94
C TRP A 1131 -7.46 10.98 -14.93
N ARG A 1132 -8.37 10.80 -15.90
CA ARG A 1132 -9.66 11.55 -15.98
C ARG A 1132 -10.69 11.12 -14.95
N THR A 1133 -10.52 9.96 -14.33
CA THR A 1133 -11.36 9.49 -13.20
C THR A 1133 -10.70 9.76 -11.84
N LEU A 1134 -9.50 10.36 -11.79
CA LEU A 1134 -8.87 10.77 -10.52
C LEU A 1134 -9.55 11.99 -9.89
N LEU A 1135 -10.08 12.90 -10.70
CA LEU A 1135 -10.76 14.11 -10.23
C LEU A 1135 -12.28 13.90 -10.33
N PRO A 1136 -13.00 13.83 -9.20
CA PRO A 1136 -14.45 13.64 -9.15
C PRO A 1136 -15.25 14.54 -10.09
N ARG A 1137 -14.96 15.84 -10.10
CA ARG A 1137 -15.64 16.80 -10.98
C ARG A 1137 -15.33 16.56 -12.46
N LEU A 1138 -14.06 16.31 -12.81
CA LEU A 1138 -13.68 16.03 -14.19
C LEU A 1138 -14.34 14.75 -14.72
N ALA A 1139 -14.44 13.72 -13.87
CA ALA A 1139 -15.13 12.48 -14.18
C ALA A 1139 -16.61 12.75 -14.49
N SER A 1140 -17.30 13.47 -13.59
CA SER A 1140 -18.70 13.86 -13.78
C SER A 1140 -18.92 14.67 -15.06
N ASP A 1141 -18.14 15.73 -15.28
CA ASP A 1141 -18.21 16.60 -16.46
C ASP A 1141 -17.95 15.80 -17.76
N THR A 1142 -17.08 14.79 -17.71
CA THR A 1142 -16.78 13.91 -18.84
C THR A 1142 -17.92 12.96 -19.13
N VAL A 1143 -18.46 12.28 -18.10
CA VAL A 1143 -19.57 11.33 -18.26
C VAL A 1143 -20.80 12.04 -18.79
N VAL A 1144 -21.24 13.13 -18.16
CA VAL A 1144 -22.43 13.89 -18.60
C VAL A 1144 -22.28 14.41 -20.04
N ARG A 1145 -21.07 14.82 -20.45
CA ARG A 1145 -20.81 15.23 -21.84
C ARG A 1145 -21.05 14.10 -22.83
N VAL A 1146 -20.66 12.88 -22.50
CA VAL A 1146 -20.87 11.71 -23.37
C VAL A 1146 -22.36 11.36 -23.45
N PHE A 1147 -23.09 11.45 -22.34
CA PHE A 1147 -24.55 11.27 -22.34
C PHE A 1147 -25.27 12.31 -23.19
N LEU A 1148 -24.91 13.58 -23.05
CA LEU A 1148 -25.43 14.66 -23.87
C LEU A 1148 -25.17 14.40 -25.36
N GLN A 1149 -23.99 13.90 -25.74
CA GLN A 1149 -23.70 13.51 -27.13
C GLN A 1149 -24.61 12.40 -27.68
N GLN A 1150 -25.26 11.62 -26.81
CA GLN A 1150 -26.26 10.61 -27.14
C GLN A 1150 -27.70 11.13 -26.94
N ASP A 1151 -27.90 12.45 -27.01
CA ASP A 1151 -29.20 13.14 -26.92
C ASP A 1151 -29.94 12.93 -25.57
N ALA A 1152 -29.19 12.72 -24.48
CA ALA A 1152 -29.75 12.72 -23.14
C ALA A 1152 -30.26 14.12 -22.71
N ALA A 1153 -31.30 14.15 -21.88
CA ALA A 1153 -31.71 15.35 -21.14
C ALA A 1153 -31.10 15.32 -19.74
N VAL A 1154 -30.63 16.46 -19.24
CA VAL A 1154 -29.94 16.53 -17.93
C VAL A 1154 -30.56 17.61 -17.06
N TRP A 1155 -31.07 17.23 -15.89
CA TRP A 1155 -31.50 18.17 -14.87
C TRP A 1155 -30.36 18.40 -13.87
N VAL A 1156 -29.95 19.65 -13.68
CA VAL A 1156 -28.88 20.03 -12.75
C VAL A 1156 -29.49 20.60 -11.49
N LEU A 1157 -29.30 19.91 -10.36
CA LEU A 1157 -29.71 20.36 -9.04
C LEU A 1157 -28.46 20.74 -8.24
N ARG A 1158 -28.35 22.01 -7.85
CA ARG A 1158 -27.21 22.53 -7.07
C ARG A 1158 -27.67 23.05 -5.73
N THR A 1159 -26.89 22.76 -4.69
CA THR A 1159 -27.04 23.37 -3.36
C THR A 1159 -25.70 23.97 -2.92
N ASN A 1160 -25.74 25.04 -2.11
CA ASN A 1160 -24.52 25.67 -1.58
C ASN A 1160 -24.69 25.93 -0.09
N GLN A 1161 -24.48 24.93 0.77
CA GLN A 1161 -24.61 25.06 2.24
C GLN A 1161 -25.96 25.65 2.64
N ILE A 1162 -27.03 24.85 2.51
CA ILE A 1162 -28.41 25.29 2.70
C ILE A 1162 -28.98 24.78 4.03
N GLY A 1163 -30.06 25.40 4.51
CA GLY A 1163 -30.66 25.13 5.82
C GLY A 1163 -30.47 26.33 6.74
N GLY A 1164 -30.09 26.07 7.99
CA GLY A 1164 -29.74 27.14 8.94
C GLY A 1164 -28.39 27.78 8.64
N GLU A 1165 -28.20 28.99 9.15
CA GLU A 1165 -27.02 29.80 8.91
C GLU A 1165 -25.84 29.37 9.82
N ASP A 1166 -24.65 29.20 9.23
CA ASP A 1166 -23.37 29.13 9.96
C ASP A 1166 -22.40 30.11 9.30
N PRO A 1167 -22.08 31.27 9.91
CA PRO A 1167 -21.22 32.28 9.29
C PRO A 1167 -19.74 31.89 9.22
N ASP A 1168 -19.29 30.84 9.92
CA ASP A 1168 -17.88 30.48 10.03
C ASP A 1168 -17.42 29.47 8.96
N ILE A 1169 -18.33 28.97 8.14
CA ILE A 1169 -18.03 28.11 6.99
C ILE A 1169 -18.23 28.83 5.65
N GLU A 1170 -17.50 28.42 4.62
CA GLU A 1170 -17.70 28.89 3.25
C GLU A 1170 -17.64 27.72 2.26
N PRO A 1171 -18.39 27.75 1.14
CA PRO A 1171 -18.38 26.63 0.21
C PRO A 1171 -17.14 26.68 -0.70
N ILE A 1172 -16.43 25.56 -0.84
CA ILE A 1172 -15.27 25.43 -1.73
C ILE A 1172 -15.63 24.55 -2.93
N LYS A 1173 -15.30 24.99 -4.14
CA LYS A 1173 -15.53 24.19 -5.35
C LYS A 1173 -14.54 23.02 -5.45
N PRO A 1174 -14.95 21.83 -5.96
CA PRO A 1174 -14.02 20.77 -6.29
C PRO A 1174 -13.19 21.13 -7.53
N MET A 1175 -11.94 20.66 -7.54
CA MET A 1175 -10.96 20.90 -8.60
C MET A 1175 -11.35 20.17 -9.89
N THR A 1176 -11.11 20.83 -11.02
CA THR A 1176 -11.17 20.26 -12.37
C THR A 1176 -10.06 20.86 -13.23
N LEU A 1177 -9.73 20.20 -14.35
CA LEU A 1177 -8.72 20.62 -15.33
C LEU A 1177 -9.29 21.43 -16.51
#